data_AF-A0A7H9ATA9-F1
#
_entry.id   AF-A0A7H9ATA9-F1
#
_cell.length_a   1.000
_cell.length_b   1.000
_cell.length_c   1.000
_cell.angle_alpha   90.00
_cell.angle_beta   90.00
_cell.angle_gamma   90.00
#
_symmetry.space_group_name_H-M   'P 1'
#
loop_
_entity.id
_entity.type
_entity.pdbx_description
1 polymer ?
#
loop_
_entity_poly.entity_id
_entity_poly.type
_entity_poly.pdbx_seq_one_letter_code
_entity_poly.pdbx_strand_id
1 'polypeptide(L)'
;MMPPTKKEKFTIRLLITIGVLCTANFLFWFFRPEYKGYPFLYYPLVVTISYSVLRKLYIWYHYLDISKPQTPKSTKEFSVDILTTYFPGEPYDMIIETLEAIQKITYPHTTYLCDEANDPYLIEVCKKLGVKHVTRTNRINAKAGNINNALKQATGEICVILDPDHVPLPNFLDPIIPHFENEKIGFVQIVQSYYNIRETLVAKGAAEQTFQFYGPMMMSMNSYGTTNAIGANCTFRRAALDSIGGHAPGLSEDMHTSMLLHAKGWESVYVPLVLAKGLAPSSLTSFFKQQLKWARGTFDLLFYVYPKLFKNFTLRQKFHYGLLPLHYLVGLTTLINFLIPILSLLLSKTPWSGNILFFIYIILPMSASTLLIRAYIQKWVIEKEERGFHLMGGLLQIATWWVYLLGFIYTIIKKKIPYLPTPKDGENSTNLKIAIPNLVIGILSIFSVIYGLSVDLTPFSLMMSGFAVINTAFMFFSLYLATSKTNDNRFIRNRLKTSAISFFVRIKSKKREVSYKIFSLIRPLALPLLMLFIVISFFSLIKLENNKWDTIESTSKYITANNYLGIFQPTSHGGLSNIEAIEKLENKNNMSFDIISVYLAWGDEQKNPYPKNLIEKIYKNNSIPLITWEPWASDFTFNNGLGPEEKERKIFKRIKEGIYDAYILKIAKQLKSYKRPVFLRFAHEFDNPFYPWSPSGDNTSSEFIKAWKHIHSLFGSIKGNNVVWVWNPWKPNAVENYFPGSDYVDWIGVTALNYGTYNSDGKWYEFEDLYKPFHEKFKNLPKKPVMLTEFGSLKLGGDQASWSKKAIRTIKKDFPEIKSIILFNSNVDDNIPKTVYHQNGSLDWTFEKLSVIDTALNHSLPKYILQPQNYTWPISKSSKKYSPIHFNFTMKGVRYKKGQNWKNNHFVLDKDQLEKDFELIQSVGFNTLRYEGLSVYDQNVLKYSEKNKLNIIYSFWIPSDLDFVSDSVKLESHKKKILKKVTKLKSQSNIIAWNIGNDLWDKFNDNLNPPIQDLQKIAYIDWIKKLAVDLKEIDADRVLSLDVKTSKHTKKIVGIVRDNDIPIDMFSLIVSNTNNLNYVAKNHKNILSQFYIGDILGSDYLETKTLSNKFIIRNWQDQWESHKLSFDGLLDKEGRKKYTYDLVRAKLQNQELSSVTPKIRILPPSTLLNVETLYVYHALLLKDDRWIRFPNTTPDSKMEWSLIKTDSYGNPLASKKMGYGPQIQIKIPDNYHNYKLMLTYKSNGVLTSAKTILNTPLLKP
;
A
#
# COMPACT_ATOMS: atom_id res chain seq x y z
N MET A 1 21.93 -35.12 28.10
CA MET A 1 22.00 -33.73 27.57
C MET A 1 23.18 -32.98 28.19
N MET A 2 23.85 -32.10 27.44
CA MET A 2 24.95 -31.24 27.96
C MET A 2 24.42 -29.84 28.33
N PRO A 3 24.98 -29.18 29.36
CA PRO A 3 24.65 -27.78 29.66
C PRO A 3 25.09 -26.84 28.51
N PRO A 4 24.52 -25.63 28.40
CA PRO A 4 24.95 -24.65 27.41
C PRO A 4 26.44 -24.31 27.56
N THR A 5 27.17 -24.30 26.45
CA THR A 5 28.56 -23.82 26.37
C THR A 5 28.65 -22.31 26.62
N LYS A 6 29.85 -21.77 26.90
CA LYS A 6 30.06 -20.32 27.07
C LYS A 6 29.53 -19.51 25.87
N LYS A 7 29.78 -19.96 24.63
CA LYS A 7 29.29 -19.32 23.39
C LYS A 7 27.76 -19.35 23.30
N GLU A 8 27.13 -20.44 23.72
CA GLU A 8 25.67 -20.56 23.72
C GLU A 8 25.03 -19.71 24.81
N LYS A 9 25.57 -19.68 26.03
CA LYS A 9 25.10 -18.76 27.08
C LYS A 9 25.17 -17.30 26.61
N PHE A 10 26.27 -16.92 25.96
CA PHE A 10 26.41 -15.60 25.36
C PHE A 10 25.33 -15.34 24.30
N THR A 11 25.11 -16.30 23.38
CA THR A 11 24.08 -16.20 22.33
C THR A 11 22.67 -16.06 22.91
N ILE A 12 22.32 -16.85 23.94
CA ILE A 12 21.02 -16.77 24.62
C ILE A 12 20.83 -15.38 25.23
N ARG A 13 21.82 -14.89 25.99
CA ARG A 13 21.75 -13.57 26.62
C ARG A 13 21.61 -12.46 25.58
N LEU A 14 22.39 -12.53 24.49
CA LEU A 14 22.31 -11.55 23.40
C LEU A 14 20.93 -11.56 22.73
N LEU A 15 20.40 -12.74 22.39
CA LEU A 15 19.05 -12.87 21.81
C LEU A 15 17.97 -12.28 22.72
N ILE A 16 18.05 -12.57 24.03
CA ILE A 16 17.09 -12.05 25.02
C ILE A 16 17.23 -10.53 25.16
N THR A 17 18.45 -10.00 25.27
CA THR A 17 18.69 -8.54 25.36
C THR A 17 18.11 -7.82 24.14
N ILE A 18 18.39 -8.31 22.93
CA ILE A 18 17.81 -7.76 21.70
C ILE A 18 16.29 -7.90 21.72
N GLY A 19 15.75 -9.04 22.16
CA GLY A 19 14.31 -9.26 22.30
C GLY A 19 13.63 -8.27 23.25
N VAL A 20 14.28 -7.92 24.37
CA VAL A 20 13.79 -6.90 25.32
C VAL A 20 13.80 -5.51 24.67
N LEU A 21 14.87 -5.13 23.96
CA LEU A 21 14.94 -3.86 23.22
C LEU A 21 13.85 -3.77 22.14
N CYS A 22 13.63 -4.84 21.36
CA CYS A 22 12.55 -4.92 20.38
C CYS A 22 11.17 -4.76 21.02
N THR A 23 10.97 -5.34 22.21
CA THR A 23 9.71 -5.22 22.97
C THR A 23 9.51 -3.79 23.47
N ALA A 24 10.55 -3.15 24.01
CA ALA A 24 10.51 -1.76 24.45
C ALA A 24 10.19 -0.81 23.28
N ASN A 25 10.82 -1.02 22.12
CA ASN A 25 10.52 -0.26 20.90
C ASN A 25 9.05 -0.43 20.45
N PHE A 26 8.53 -1.66 20.46
CA PHE A 26 7.12 -1.89 20.14
C PHE A 26 6.19 -1.13 21.10
N LEU A 27 6.41 -1.23 22.41
CA LEU A 27 5.59 -0.54 23.41
C LEU A 27 5.66 0.98 23.27
N PHE A 28 6.84 1.54 23.00
CA PHE A 28 7.03 2.97 22.77
C PHE A 28 6.14 3.50 21.63
N TRP A 29 6.11 2.80 20.50
CA TRP A 29 5.28 3.20 19.36
C TRP A 29 3.80 2.88 19.58
N PHE A 30 3.48 1.76 20.21
CA PHE A 30 2.10 1.35 20.47
C PHE A 30 1.35 2.31 21.41
N PHE A 31 2.04 2.86 22.42
CA PHE A 31 1.47 3.79 23.41
C PHE A 31 1.45 5.27 23.01
N ARG A 32 1.82 5.60 21.76
CA ARG A 32 1.73 6.98 21.29
C ARG A 32 0.27 7.49 21.33
N PRO A 33 0.02 8.69 21.89
CA PRO A 33 -1.34 9.23 22.02
C PRO A 33 -2.10 9.31 20.70
N GLU A 34 -1.41 9.58 19.59
CA GLU A 34 -2.02 9.66 18.25
C GLU A 34 -2.65 8.35 17.75
N TYR A 35 -2.25 7.19 18.29
CA TYR A 35 -2.76 5.89 17.88
C TYR A 35 -3.82 5.30 18.81
N LYS A 36 -4.21 6.04 19.85
CA LYS A 36 -5.27 5.61 20.77
C LYS A 36 -6.60 5.62 20.02
N GLY A 37 -7.19 4.42 19.85
CA GLY A 37 -8.52 4.27 19.28
C GLY A 37 -9.63 4.41 20.34
N TYR A 38 -10.70 3.64 20.17
CA TYR A 38 -11.85 3.65 21.06
C TYR A 38 -11.49 3.14 22.48
N PRO A 39 -11.64 3.97 23.54
CA PRO A 39 -11.15 3.65 24.88
C PRO A 39 -11.61 2.29 25.44
N PHE A 40 -12.88 1.93 25.23
CA PHE A 40 -13.45 0.68 25.74
C PHE A 40 -12.82 -0.58 25.13
N LEU A 41 -12.18 -0.47 23.96
CA LEU A 41 -11.45 -1.57 23.33
C LEU A 41 -9.93 -1.43 23.54
N TYR A 42 -9.43 -0.18 23.56
CA TYR A 42 -8.01 0.11 23.72
C TYR A 42 -7.47 -0.35 25.08
N TYR A 43 -8.10 0.00 26.19
CA TYR A 43 -7.57 -0.34 27.52
C TYR A 43 -7.57 -1.85 27.82
N PRO A 44 -8.61 -2.63 27.47
CA PRO A 44 -8.52 -4.08 27.55
C PRO A 44 -7.40 -4.66 26.68
N LEU A 45 -7.18 -4.14 25.46
CA LEU A 45 -6.06 -4.54 24.62
C LEU A 45 -4.70 -4.22 25.26
N VAL A 46 -4.57 -3.07 25.92
CA VAL A 46 -3.36 -2.71 26.70
C VAL A 46 -3.11 -3.74 27.81
N VAL A 47 -4.14 -4.13 28.55
CA VAL A 47 -4.02 -5.13 29.62
C VAL A 47 -3.53 -6.47 29.06
N THR A 48 -4.08 -6.95 27.94
CA THR A 48 -3.68 -8.24 27.35
C THR A 48 -2.27 -8.21 26.77
N ILE A 49 -1.87 -7.10 26.13
CA ILE A 49 -0.51 -6.89 25.62
C ILE A 49 0.49 -6.85 26.79
N SER A 50 0.23 -6.04 27.81
CA SER A 50 1.11 -5.93 28.98
C SER A 50 1.27 -7.27 29.70
N TYR A 51 0.18 -7.99 29.93
CA TYR A 51 0.23 -9.35 30.50
C TYR A 51 1.07 -10.30 29.62
N SER A 52 0.85 -10.27 28.30
CA SER A 52 1.58 -11.12 27.37
C SER A 52 3.08 -10.83 27.40
N VAL A 53 3.47 -9.54 27.42
CA VAL A 53 4.87 -9.11 27.55
C VAL A 53 5.46 -9.59 28.87
N LEU A 54 4.81 -9.34 30.00
CA LEU A 54 5.30 -9.76 31.32
C LEU A 54 5.51 -11.28 31.39
N ARG A 55 4.57 -12.06 30.85
CA ARG A 55 4.69 -13.52 30.78
C ARG A 55 5.88 -13.95 29.91
N LYS A 56 6.16 -13.28 28.79
CA LYS A 56 7.35 -13.57 27.96
C LYS A 56 8.64 -13.21 28.66
N LEU A 57 8.70 -12.06 29.32
CA LEU A 57 9.86 -11.64 30.10
C LEU A 57 10.14 -12.62 31.25
N TYR A 58 9.12 -13.12 31.94
CA TYR A 58 9.27 -14.16 32.97
C TYR A 58 9.84 -15.48 32.41
N ILE A 59 9.41 -15.90 31.22
CA ILE A 59 9.96 -17.08 30.55
C ILE A 59 11.43 -16.83 30.14
N TRP A 60 11.74 -15.66 29.57
CA TRP A 60 13.10 -15.31 29.17
C TRP A 60 14.05 -15.18 30.36
N TYR A 61 13.56 -14.69 31.50
CA TYR A 61 14.30 -14.64 32.76
C TYR A 61 14.81 -16.04 33.16
N HIS A 62 14.00 -17.09 32.98
CA HIS A 62 14.46 -18.46 33.22
C HIS A 62 15.52 -18.88 32.21
N TYR A 63 15.33 -18.60 30.92
CA TYR A 63 16.28 -18.99 29.88
C TYR A 63 17.69 -18.41 30.04
N LEU A 64 17.89 -17.36 30.84
CA LEU A 64 19.20 -16.74 31.06
C LEU A 64 20.24 -17.69 31.70
N ASP A 65 19.82 -18.72 32.44
CA ASP A 65 20.73 -19.64 33.12
C ASP A 65 20.27 -21.10 33.11
N ILE A 66 20.08 -21.65 31.92
CA ILE A 66 19.87 -23.09 31.75
C ILE A 66 21.10 -23.86 32.30
N SER A 67 20.87 -24.72 33.28
CA SER A 67 21.92 -25.47 33.98
C SER A 67 21.61 -26.98 34.03
N LYS A 68 22.65 -27.79 34.22
CA LYS A 68 22.53 -29.20 34.55
C LYS A 68 23.39 -29.44 35.79
N PRO A 69 22.85 -29.99 36.89
CA PRO A 69 23.68 -30.31 38.04
C PRO A 69 24.67 -31.42 37.68
N GLN A 70 25.87 -31.36 38.27
CA GLN A 70 26.80 -32.48 38.24
C GLN A 70 26.32 -33.51 39.27
N THR A 71 26.27 -34.79 38.88
CA THR A 71 25.97 -35.88 39.81
C THR A 71 27.18 -36.05 40.75
N PRO A 72 27.01 -35.88 42.07
CA PRO A 72 28.10 -36.10 43.02
C PRO A 72 28.55 -37.56 42.99
N LYS A 73 29.73 -37.83 43.55
CA LYS A 73 30.13 -39.22 43.84
C LYS A 73 29.39 -39.67 45.09
N SER A 74 28.79 -40.87 45.06
CA SER A 74 28.20 -41.48 46.25
C SER A 74 29.32 -41.94 47.18
N THR A 75 29.23 -41.53 48.44
CA THR A 75 30.12 -41.91 49.55
C THR A 75 29.37 -42.60 50.69
N LYS A 76 28.04 -42.46 50.73
CA LYS A 76 27.13 -43.08 51.68
C LYS A 76 26.06 -43.91 50.96
N GLU A 77 25.69 -45.05 51.54
CA GLU A 77 24.48 -45.79 51.16
C GLU A 77 23.29 -45.25 51.96
N PHE A 78 22.18 -44.99 51.28
CA PHE A 78 20.96 -44.48 51.90
C PHE A 78 19.88 -45.55 51.87
N SER A 79 19.13 -45.71 52.95
CA SER A 79 17.91 -46.53 52.91
C SER A 79 16.80 -45.79 52.15
N VAL A 80 16.14 -46.48 51.21
CA VAL A 80 15.14 -45.88 50.31
C VAL A 80 13.79 -46.58 50.44
N ASP A 81 12.73 -45.79 50.63
CA ASP A 81 11.34 -46.23 50.51
C ASP A 81 10.70 -45.65 49.24
N ILE A 82 10.00 -46.48 48.48
CA ILE A 82 9.24 -46.06 47.29
C ILE A 82 7.75 -46.17 47.59
N LEU A 83 7.04 -45.04 47.53
CA LEU A 83 5.61 -44.94 47.79
C LEU A 83 4.86 -44.69 46.48
N THR A 84 3.93 -45.58 46.14
CA THR A 84 2.94 -45.36 45.07
C THR A 84 1.53 -45.47 45.64
N THR A 85 0.55 -44.81 45.02
CA THR A 85 -0.82 -44.72 45.54
C THR A 85 -1.82 -45.40 44.62
N TYR A 86 -2.83 -46.07 45.16
CA TYR A 86 -3.98 -46.55 44.40
C TYR A 86 -5.27 -45.89 44.88
N PHE A 87 -6.10 -45.42 43.94
CA PHE A 87 -7.43 -44.92 44.20
C PHE A 87 -8.51 -45.81 43.55
N PRO A 88 -9.67 -46.05 44.21
CA PRO A 88 -10.74 -46.85 43.65
C PRO A 88 -11.13 -46.45 42.22
N GLY A 89 -11.09 -47.40 41.29
CA GLY A 89 -11.44 -47.20 39.87
C GLY A 89 -10.26 -46.91 38.95
N GLU A 90 -9.01 -46.92 39.45
CA GLU A 90 -7.84 -46.99 38.59
C GLU A 90 -7.66 -48.42 38.03
N PRO A 91 -7.26 -48.58 36.75
CA PRO A 91 -7.15 -49.89 36.13
C PRO A 91 -6.02 -50.72 36.76
N TYR A 92 -6.33 -51.99 37.09
CA TYR A 92 -5.38 -52.88 37.75
C TYR A 92 -4.10 -53.12 36.94
N ASP A 93 -4.21 -53.34 35.63
CA ASP A 93 -3.04 -53.60 34.77
C ASP A 93 -2.00 -52.47 34.87
N MET A 94 -2.44 -51.21 34.95
CA MET A 94 -1.57 -50.04 35.06
C MET A 94 -0.78 -50.01 36.37
N ILE A 95 -1.45 -50.27 37.51
CA ILE A 95 -0.77 -50.28 38.81
C ILE A 95 0.13 -51.52 38.95
N ILE A 96 -0.28 -52.66 38.43
CA ILE A 96 0.54 -53.88 38.41
C ILE A 96 1.83 -53.65 37.61
N GLU A 97 1.71 -53.13 36.39
CA GLU A 97 2.87 -52.81 35.54
C GLU A 97 3.85 -51.87 36.27
N THR A 98 3.31 -50.85 36.96
CA THR A 98 4.12 -49.91 37.73
C THR A 98 4.80 -50.58 38.93
N LEU A 99 4.10 -51.43 39.70
CA LEU A 99 4.68 -52.17 40.83
C LEU A 99 5.76 -53.15 40.40
N GLU A 100 5.54 -53.89 39.31
CA GLU A 100 6.55 -54.78 38.73
C GLU A 100 7.79 -54.03 38.26
N ALA A 101 7.60 -52.84 37.69
CA ALA A 101 8.71 -51.99 37.27
C ALA A 101 9.46 -51.36 38.45
N ILE A 102 8.77 -50.99 39.54
CA ILE A 102 9.41 -50.53 40.78
C ILE A 102 10.30 -51.64 41.34
N GLN A 103 9.81 -52.88 41.43
CA GLN A 103 10.61 -54.01 41.94
C GLN A 103 11.83 -54.35 41.07
N LYS A 104 11.87 -53.88 39.82
CA LYS A 104 13.04 -54.00 38.92
C LYS A 104 14.07 -52.89 39.11
N ILE A 105 13.83 -51.91 39.99
CA ILE A 105 14.82 -50.87 40.30
C ILE A 105 16.02 -51.52 41.00
N THR A 106 17.22 -51.24 40.50
CA THR A 106 18.45 -51.95 40.90
C THR A 106 18.99 -51.53 42.26
N TYR A 107 18.69 -50.31 42.71
CA TYR A 107 19.11 -49.82 44.02
C TYR A 107 18.24 -50.43 45.13
N PRO A 108 18.81 -50.92 46.25
CA PRO A 108 18.03 -51.52 47.34
C PRO A 108 16.95 -50.59 47.88
N HIS A 109 15.71 -51.06 47.96
CA HIS A 109 14.57 -50.26 48.41
C HIS A 109 13.44 -51.10 49.01
N THR A 110 12.57 -50.47 49.81
CA THR A 110 11.30 -51.05 50.23
C THR A 110 10.14 -50.35 49.52
N THR A 111 9.26 -51.12 48.89
CA THR A 111 8.12 -50.57 48.15
C THR A 111 6.85 -50.63 48.98
N TYR A 112 6.08 -49.55 48.98
CA TYR A 112 4.76 -49.45 49.60
C TYR A 112 3.69 -49.09 48.58
N LEU A 113 2.62 -49.88 48.55
CA LEU A 113 1.38 -49.52 47.86
C LEU A 113 0.42 -48.89 48.87
N CYS A 114 0.19 -47.59 48.73
CA CYS A 114 -0.74 -46.82 49.54
C CYS A 114 -2.14 -46.92 48.93
N ASP A 115 -2.93 -47.89 49.38
CA ASP A 115 -4.22 -48.24 48.81
C ASP A 115 -5.40 -47.58 49.57
N GLU A 116 -6.11 -46.65 48.92
CA GLU A 116 -7.30 -45.99 49.50
C GLU A 116 -8.56 -46.87 49.50
N ALA A 117 -8.57 -47.99 48.76
CA ALA A 117 -9.68 -48.92 48.63
C ALA A 117 -9.60 -50.09 49.63
N ASN A 118 -8.41 -50.41 50.14
CA ASN A 118 -8.13 -51.66 50.86
C ASN A 118 -8.54 -52.89 50.05
N ASP A 119 -8.10 -52.91 48.79
CA ASP A 119 -8.54 -53.86 47.78
C ASP A 119 -7.93 -55.26 48.02
N PRO A 120 -8.76 -56.31 48.22
CA PRO A 120 -8.27 -57.67 48.44
C PRO A 120 -7.36 -58.20 47.33
N TYR A 121 -7.64 -57.85 46.07
CA TYR A 121 -6.84 -58.29 44.94
C TYR A 121 -5.44 -57.66 44.96
N LEU A 122 -5.36 -56.36 45.26
CA LEU A 122 -4.07 -55.67 45.36
C LEU A 122 -3.25 -56.12 46.59
N ILE A 123 -3.90 -56.55 47.68
CA ILE A 123 -3.21 -57.18 48.82
C ILE A 123 -2.49 -58.45 48.36
N GLU A 124 -3.16 -59.32 47.59
CA GLU A 124 -2.54 -60.54 47.07
C GLU A 124 -1.40 -60.26 46.09
N VAL A 125 -1.59 -59.30 45.18
CA VAL A 125 -0.54 -58.87 44.24
C VAL A 125 0.67 -58.34 45.00
N CYS A 126 0.45 -57.49 46.01
CA CYS A 126 1.52 -56.94 46.84
C CYS A 126 2.29 -58.05 47.57
N LYS A 127 1.60 -59.05 48.12
CA LYS A 127 2.22 -60.21 48.77
C LYS A 127 3.09 -61.01 47.78
N LYS A 128 2.65 -61.20 46.54
CA LYS A 128 3.41 -61.90 45.49
C LYS A 128 4.65 -61.11 45.05
N LEU A 129 4.55 -59.79 44.95
CA LEU A 129 5.62 -58.91 44.49
C LEU A 129 6.59 -58.46 45.60
N GLY A 130 6.36 -58.84 46.86
CA GLY A 130 7.16 -58.37 48.00
C GLY A 130 6.95 -56.87 48.30
N VAL A 131 5.78 -56.33 47.98
CA VAL A 131 5.40 -54.93 48.24
C VAL A 131 4.62 -54.85 49.55
N LYS A 132 4.90 -53.84 50.38
CA LYS A 132 4.11 -53.57 51.59
C LYS A 132 2.80 -52.87 51.24
N HIS A 133 1.69 -53.54 51.45
CA HIS A 133 0.37 -52.92 51.31
C HIS A 133 0.06 -52.08 52.55
N VAL A 134 -0.36 -50.82 52.35
CA VAL A 134 -0.76 -49.90 53.42
C VAL A 134 -2.07 -49.23 53.06
N THR A 135 -3.02 -49.26 53.99
CA THR A 135 -4.32 -48.61 53.84
C THR A 135 -4.65 -47.69 55.01
N ARG A 136 -5.74 -46.93 54.89
CA ARG A 136 -6.27 -46.05 55.93
C ARG A 136 -7.80 -46.03 55.90
N THR A 137 -8.41 -45.85 57.07
CA THR A 137 -9.88 -45.79 57.21
C THR A 137 -10.48 -44.40 56.96
N ASN A 138 -9.67 -43.34 57.01
CA ASN A 138 -10.11 -41.95 56.86
C ASN A 138 -9.46 -41.25 55.67
N ARG A 139 -10.27 -40.82 54.69
CA ARG A 139 -9.83 -40.27 53.38
C ARG A 139 -9.64 -38.75 53.37
N ILE A 140 -9.08 -38.18 54.44
CA ILE A 140 -8.75 -36.74 54.51
C ILE A 140 -7.51 -36.43 53.65
N ASN A 141 -7.48 -35.28 52.96
CA ASN A 141 -6.34 -34.79 52.17
C ASN A 141 -5.89 -35.68 50.99
N ALA A 142 -6.76 -36.59 50.51
CA ALA A 142 -6.52 -37.43 49.32
C ALA A 142 -5.09 -38.01 49.28
N LYS A 143 -4.39 -37.89 48.14
CA LYS A 143 -3.02 -38.38 47.92
C LYS A 143 -2.04 -38.01 49.04
N ALA A 144 -1.99 -36.74 49.45
CA ALA A 144 -1.08 -36.30 50.50
C ALA A 144 -1.37 -36.98 51.84
N GLY A 145 -2.65 -37.15 52.19
CA GLY A 145 -3.05 -37.90 53.39
C GLY A 145 -2.68 -39.39 53.31
N ASN A 146 -2.79 -39.99 52.13
CA ASN A 146 -2.44 -41.39 51.90
C ASN A 146 -0.92 -41.63 52.03
N ILE A 147 -0.12 -40.78 51.39
CA ILE A 147 1.35 -40.77 51.54
C ILE A 147 1.74 -40.56 53.01
N ASN A 148 1.16 -39.58 53.71
CA ASN A 148 1.45 -39.32 55.12
C ASN A 148 1.09 -40.49 56.04
N ASN A 149 0.11 -41.32 55.67
CA ASN A 149 -0.21 -42.55 56.40
C ASN A 149 0.90 -43.61 56.22
N ALA A 150 1.36 -43.81 54.99
CA ALA A 150 2.46 -44.73 54.70
C ALA A 150 3.78 -44.27 55.33
N LEU A 151 4.03 -42.95 55.35
CA LEU A 151 5.17 -42.33 56.04
C LEU A 151 5.20 -42.59 57.56
N LYS A 152 4.15 -43.11 58.19
CA LYS A 152 4.23 -43.54 59.60
C LYS A 152 4.91 -44.91 59.78
N GLN A 153 4.99 -45.68 58.70
CA GLN A 153 5.49 -47.07 58.67
C GLN A 153 6.78 -47.20 57.85
N ALA A 154 6.98 -46.30 56.89
CA ALA A 154 8.21 -46.13 56.14
C ALA A 154 9.35 -45.58 57.03
N THR A 155 10.52 -46.21 56.98
CA THR A 155 11.70 -45.94 57.81
C THR A 155 12.94 -45.52 57.01
N GLY A 156 12.84 -45.43 55.69
CA GLY A 156 13.91 -45.01 54.80
C GLY A 156 14.36 -43.56 55.05
N GLU A 157 15.66 -43.32 54.98
CA GLU A 157 16.24 -41.97 55.02
C GLU A 157 15.78 -41.13 53.82
N ILE A 158 15.51 -41.79 52.70
CA ILE A 158 15.05 -41.22 51.44
C ILE A 158 13.71 -41.84 51.04
N CYS A 159 12.80 -41.00 50.56
CA CYS A 159 11.47 -41.42 50.14
C CYS A 159 11.18 -40.97 48.71
N VAL A 160 10.84 -41.91 47.83
CA VAL A 160 10.37 -41.63 46.46
C VAL A 160 8.85 -41.62 46.44
N ILE A 161 8.26 -40.55 45.92
CA ILE A 161 6.83 -40.52 45.61
C ILE A 161 6.68 -40.71 44.10
N LEU A 162 6.07 -41.85 43.71
CA LEU A 162 5.79 -42.21 42.33
C LEU A 162 4.28 -42.28 42.11
N ASP A 163 3.80 -41.76 40.99
CA ASP A 163 2.39 -41.91 40.63
C ASP A 163 2.12 -43.33 40.11
N PRO A 164 0.90 -43.86 40.29
CA PRO A 164 0.54 -45.23 39.89
C PRO A 164 0.56 -45.49 38.38
N ASP A 165 0.63 -44.44 37.56
CA ASP A 165 0.69 -44.52 36.11
C ASP A 165 2.09 -44.26 35.55
N HIS A 166 3.10 -44.09 36.40
CA HIS A 166 4.48 -43.80 36.00
C HIS A 166 5.36 -45.03 36.14
N VAL A 167 5.71 -45.65 35.01
CA VAL A 167 6.56 -46.84 34.97
C VAL A 167 8.04 -46.42 35.05
N PRO A 168 8.78 -46.75 36.13
CA PRO A 168 10.19 -46.38 36.28
C PRO A 168 11.13 -47.30 35.49
N LEU A 169 12.31 -46.79 35.15
CA LEU A 169 13.42 -47.57 34.59
C LEU A 169 14.23 -48.25 35.71
N PRO A 170 14.90 -49.39 35.44
CA PRO A 170 15.70 -50.09 36.45
C PRO A 170 16.74 -49.20 37.15
N ASN A 171 17.35 -48.26 36.43
CA ASN A 171 18.36 -47.34 36.93
C ASN A 171 17.77 -46.02 37.52
N PHE A 172 16.52 -46.04 38.02
CA PHE A 172 15.82 -44.83 38.49
C PHE A 172 16.57 -44.07 39.58
N LEU A 173 17.16 -44.77 40.54
CA LEU A 173 17.78 -44.17 41.73
C LEU A 173 19.25 -43.77 41.52
N ASP A 174 19.97 -44.42 40.58
CA ASP A 174 21.40 -44.23 40.36
C ASP A 174 21.82 -42.76 40.14
N PRO A 175 21.12 -41.94 39.32
CA PRO A 175 21.49 -40.54 39.14
C PRO A 175 20.86 -39.61 40.19
N ILE A 176 20.06 -40.12 41.12
CA ILE A 176 19.29 -39.34 42.11
C ILE A 176 19.97 -39.38 43.48
N ILE A 177 20.25 -40.58 43.99
CA ILE A 177 20.75 -40.79 45.36
C ILE A 177 22.01 -39.97 45.68
N PRO A 178 23.03 -39.87 44.80
CA PRO A 178 24.25 -39.12 45.12
C PRO A 178 24.02 -37.64 45.42
N HIS A 179 22.89 -37.05 45.03
CA HIS A 179 22.58 -35.66 45.36
C HIS A 179 22.24 -35.44 46.85
N PHE A 180 21.88 -36.50 47.58
CA PHE A 180 21.59 -36.44 49.01
C PHE A 180 22.85 -36.52 49.90
N GLU A 181 24.04 -36.63 49.32
CA GLU A 181 25.30 -36.38 50.06
C GLU A 181 25.35 -34.96 50.63
N ASN A 182 24.72 -33.99 49.94
CA ASN A 182 24.51 -32.67 50.51
C ASN A 182 23.29 -32.69 51.44
N GLU A 183 23.55 -32.56 52.74
CA GLU A 183 22.53 -32.56 53.80
C GLU A 183 21.47 -31.47 53.61
N LYS A 184 21.76 -30.36 52.93
CA LYS A 184 20.79 -29.29 52.67
C LYS A 184 19.75 -29.65 51.62
N ILE A 185 19.98 -30.69 50.81
CA ILE A 185 19.02 -31.11 49.78
C ILE A 185 17.83 -31.78 50.44
N GLY A 186 16.68 -31.12 50.36
CA GLY A 186 15.40 -31.63 50.82
C GLY A 186 14.71 -32.53 49.79
N PHE A 187 14.90 -32.26 48.50
CA PHE A 187 14.37 -33.11 47.43
C PHE A 187 15.10 -32.99 46.09
N VAL A 188 14.97 -34.04 45.28
CA VAL A 188 15.46 -34.17 43.92
C VAL A 188 14.28 -34.50 43.01
N GLN A 189 14.03 -33.62 42.03
CA GLN A 189 12.98 -33.81 41.03
C GLN A 189 13.60 -34.24 39.70
N ILE A 190 12.97 -35.20 39.01
CA ILE A 190 13.35 -35.60 37.65
C ILE A 190 12.32 -35.19 36.59
N VAL A 191 12.60 -35.46 35.32
CA VAL A 191 11.71 -35.14 34.20
C VAL A 191 10.46 -35.99 34.26
N GLN A 192 9.29 -35.36 34.01
CA GLN A 192 8.07 -36.08 33.70
C GLN A 192 7.91 -36.21 32.18
N SER A 193 7.82 -37.45 31.69
CA SER A 193 7.65 -37.80 30.27
C SER A 193 6.45 -38.74 30.10
N TYR A 194 5.94 -38.88 28.88
CA TYR A 194 4.72 -39.64 28.60
C TYR A 194 4.90 -40.63 27.45
N TYR A 195 4.31 -41.82 27.56
CA TYR A 195 4.39 -42.84 26.50
C TYR A 195 3.22 -42.77 25.48
N ASN A 196 2.05 -42.26 25.88
CA ASN A 196 0.83 -42.20 25.06
C ASN A 196 0.68 -40.95 24.17
N ILE A 197 1.73 -40.13 24.00
CA ILE A 197 1.73 -38.87 23.24
C ILE A 197 1.23 -39.04 21.79
N ARG A 198 1.37 -40.25 21.24
CA ARG A 198 1.00 -40.57 19.85
C ARG A 198 -0.42 -41.10 19.71
N GLU A 199 -1.14 -41.32 20.81
CA GLU A 199 -2.48 -41.89 20.78
C GLU A 199 -3.53 -40.88 20.35
N THR A 200 -3.57 -39.69 20.94
CA THR A 200 -4.58 -38.68 20.55
C THR A 200 -3.94 -37.32 20.30
N LEU A 201 -4.65 -36.46 19.56
CA LEU A 201 -4.21 -35.08 19.39
C LEU A 201 -4.25 -34.31 20.72
N VAL A 202 -5.14 -34.70 21.63
CA VAL A 202 -5.20 -34.13 22.99
C VAL A 202 -3.98 -34.56 23.80
N ALA A 203 -3.62 -35.85 23.83
CA ALA A 203 -2.41 -36.33 24.51
C ALA A 203 -1.15 -35.66 23.96
N LYS A 204 -1.06 -35.53 22.63
CA LYS A 204 0.01 -34.79 21.96
C LYS A 204 0.07 -33.32 22.40
N GLY A 205 -1.07 -32.64 22.40
CA GLY A 205 -1.17 -31.24 22.79
C GLY A 205 -0.83 -31.01 24.27
N ALA A 206 -1.29 -31.89 25.15
CA ALA A 206 -1.00 -31.86 26.58
C ALA A 206 0.51 -31.97 26.84
N ALA A 207 1.19 -32.93 26.19
CA ALA A 207 2.64 -33.07 26.28
C ALA A 207 3.39 -31.85 25.69
N GLU A 208 2.96 -31.35 24.52
CA GLU A 208 3.59 -30.17 23.87
C GLU A 208 3.59 -28.91 24.76
N GLN A 209 2.63 -28.76 25.68
CA GLN A 209 2.58 -27.66 26.64
C GLN A 209 3.64 -27.79 27.75
N THR A 210 4.07 -29.00 28.10
CA THR A 210 4.99 -29.23 29.22
C THR A 210 6.47 -29.27 28.82
N PHE A 211 6.81 -29.54 27.55
CA PHE A 211 8.21 -29.70 27.09
C PHE A 211 9.14 -28.52 27.46
N GLN A 212 8.64 -27.28 27.37
CA GLN A 212 9.43 -26.11 27.75
C GLN A 212 9.61 -25.98 29.26
N PHE A 213 8.60 -26.39 30.02
CA PHE A 213 8.59 -26.35 31.47
C PHE A 213 9.57 -27.41 32.03
N TYR A 214 9.39 -28.69 31.69
CA TYR A 214 10.26 -29.78 32.15
C TYR A 214 11.66 -29.76 31.49
N GLY A 215 11.84 -29.12 30.35
CA GLY A 215 13.17 -28.94 29.78
C GLY A 215 13.88 -27.70 30.34
N PRO A 216 14.07 -26.66 29.50
CA PRO A 216 14.92 -25.53 29.82
C PRO A 216 14.48 -24.73 31.05
N MET A 217 13.18 -24.68 31.39
CA MET A 217 12.71 -23.88 32.52
C MET A 217 13.10 -24.51 33.87
N MET A 218 12.79 -25.79 34.10
CA MET A 218 13.19 -26.51 35.32
C MET A 218 14.71 -26.64 35.47
N MET A 219 15.44 -26.79 34.35
CA MET A 219 16.90 -26.71 34.32
C MET A 219 17.46 -25.35 34.82
N SER A 220 16.70 -24.28 34.64
CA SER A 220 17.06 -22.94 35.13
C SER A 220 16.59 -22.73 36.57
N MET A 221 15.42 -23.28 36.94
CA MET A 221 14.95 -23.30 38.33
C MET A 221 15.95 -24.00 39.26
N ASN A 222 16.67 -25.01 38.76
CA ASN A 222 17.78 -25.65 39.48
C ASN A 222 18.87 -24.66 39.92
N SER A 223 19.38 -23.82 39.02
CA SER A 223 20.40 -22.83 39.38
C SER A 223 19.82 -21.65 40.17
N TYR A 224 18.51 -21.46 40.12
CA TYR A 224 17.81 -20.42 40.87
C TYR A 224 17.42 -20.83 42.29
N GLY A 225 17.52 -22.12 42.63
CA GLY A 225 17.05 -22.65 43.92
C GLY A 225 15.53 -22.62 44.05
N THR A 226 14.81 -22.79 42.92
CA THR A 226 13.35 -22.70 42.83
C THR A 226 12.72 -23.90 42.13
N THR A 227 13.42 -25.05 42.09
CA THR A 227 12.90 -26.28 41.49
C THR A 227 11.57 -26.64 42.16
N ASN A 228 10.54 -26.92 41.37
CA ASN A 228 9.26 -27.36 41.90
C ASN A 228 9.17 -28.88 41.95
N ALA A 229 8.61 -29.42 43.02
CA ALA A 229 8.10 -30.78 42.99
C ALA A 229 6.82 -30.81 42.13
N ILE A 230 6.73 -31.77 41.21
CA ILE A 230 5.66 -31.85 40.17
C ILE A 230 4.72 -33.05 40.35
N GLY A 231 4.78 -33.68 41.53
CA GLY A 231 3.82 -34.68 42.00
C GLY A 231 4.06 -36.11 41.61
N ALA A 232 4.89 -36.36 40.62
CA ALA A 232 5.40 -37.68 40.31
C ALA A 232 6.93 -37.63 40.19
N ASN A 233 7.56 -38.78 40.39
CA ASN A 233 8.99 -38.97 40.18
C ASN A 233 9.83 -37.98 41.02
N CYS A 234 9.40 -37.74 42.26
CA CYS A 234 10.10 -36.83 43.16
C CYS A 234 10.62 -37.60 44.36
N THR A 235 11.91 -37.44 44.62
CA THR A 235 12.60 -38.11 45.72
C THR A 235 12.87 -37.08 46.81
N PHE A 236 12.50 -37.37 48.04
CA PHE A 236 12.57 -36.49 49.19
C PHE A 236 13.50 -37.07 50.25
N ARG A 237 14.22 -36.20 50.95
CA ARG A 237 14.85 -36.55 52.23
C ARG A 237 13.77 -36.66 53.29
N ARG A 238 13.77 -37.75 54.06
CA ARG A 238 12.73 -38.00 55.05
C ARG A 238 12.65 -36.93 56.13
N ALA A 239 13.80 -36.57 56.69
CA ALA A 239 13.90 -35.48 57.68
C ALA A 239 13.36 -34.13 57.15
N ALA A 240 13.47 -33.88 55.84
CA ALA A 240 12.95 -32.66 55.24
C ALA A 240 11.41 -32.66 55.22
N LEU A 241 10.79 -33.77 54.80
CA LEU A 241 9.33 -33.93 54.86
C LEU A 241 8.81 -33.82 56.30
N ASP A 242 9.47 -34.45 57.26
CA ASP A 242 9.05 -34.40 58.67
C ASP A 242 9.10 -32.98 59.24
N SER A 243 10.10 -32.18 58.82
CA SER A 243 10.26 -30.78 59.27
C SER A 243 9.09 -29.85 58.89
N ILE A 244 8.27 -30.25 57.92
CA ILE A 244 7.07 -29.52 57.47
C ILE A 244 5.76 -30.26 57.78
N GLY A 245 5.82 -31.36 58.53
CA GLY A 245 4.66 -32.16 58.92
C GLY A 245 4.20 -33.19 57.88
N GLY A 246 5.09 -33.60 56.97
CA GLY A 246 4.83 -34.55 55.90
C GLY A 246 4.54 -33.90 54.54
N HIS A 247 3.97 -34.66 53.62
CA HIS A 247 3.51 -34.15 52.32
C HIS A 247 2.32 -33.21 52.51
N ALA A 248 2.41 -32.00 51.95
CA ALA A 248 1.46 -30.92 52.23
C ALA A 248 0.07 -31.19 51.61
N PRO A 249 -1.04 -30.83 52.27
CA PRO A 249 -2.37 -31.02 51.70
C PRO A 249 -2.72 -29.95 50.65
N GLY A 250 -3.60 -30.28 49.70
CA GLY A 250 -4.16 -29.32 48.74
C GLY A 250 -4.46 -29.92 47.37
N LEU A 251 -4.94 -29.09 46.43
CA LEU A 251 -5.11 -29.48 45.01
C LEU A 251 -3.81 -29.39 44.20
N SER A 252 -2.80 -28.73 44.74
CA SER A 252 -1.44 -28.67 44.20
C SER A 252 -0.46 -28.97 45.33
N GLU A 253 -0.71 -30.11 45.97
CA GLU A 253 0.00 -30.64 47.14
C GLU A 253 1.52 -30.61 46.95
N ASP A 254 2.01 -30.92 45.75
CA ASP A 254 3.44 -31.07 45.49
C ASP A 254 4.18 -29.73 45.45
N MET A 255 3.57 -28.74 44.79
CA MET A 255 4.07 -27.37 44.81
C MET A 255 3.94 -26.76 46.22
N HIS A 256 2.91 -27.15 46.97
CA HIS A 256 2.77 -26.73 48.36
C HIS A 256 3.91 -27.29 49.22
N THR A 257 4.25 -28.56 49.05
CA THR A 257 5.39 -29.21 49.71
C THR A 257 6.70 -28.49 49.36
N SER A 258 6.96 -28.19 48.08
CA SER A 258 8.18 -27.46 47.69
C SER A 258 8.25 -26.07 48.32
N MET A 259 7.14 -25.33 48.36
CA MET A 259 7.05 -24.02 49.02
C MET A 259 7.39 -24.10 50.52
N LEU A 260 6.86 -25.08 51.24
CA LEU A 260 7.13 -25.24 52.66
C LEU A 260 8.59 -25.63 52.93
N LEU A 261 9.15 -26.55 52.12
CA LEU A 261 10.55 -26.95 52.23
C LEU A 261 11.50 -25.77 51.96
N HIS A 262 11.27 -25.01 50.89
CA HIS A 262 12.06 -23.82 50.58
C HIS A 262 11.92 -22.74 51.66
N ALA A 263 10.73 -22.53 52.21
CA ALA A 263 10.50 -21.59 53.32
C ALA A 263 11.20 -22.03 54.64
N LYS A 264 11.52 -23.32 54.78
CA LYS A 264 12.33 -23.86 55.88
C LYS A 264 13.84 -23.84 55.59
N GLY A 265 14.25 -23.39 54.41
CA GLY A 265 15.66 -23.31 54.00
C GLY A 265 16.22 -24.57 53.35
N TRP A 266 15.40 -25.59 53.08
CA TRP A 266 15.83 -26.76 52.30
C TRP A 266 16.10 -26.39 50.85
N GLU A 267 17.13 -26.99 50.28
CA GLU A 267 17.51 -26.84 48.88
C GLU A 267 16.90 -27.95 48.01
N SER A 268 16.83 -27.71 46.70
CA SER A 268 16.21 -28.62 45.74
C SER A 268 17.04 -28.79 44.49
N VAL A 269 17.12 -30.01 43.96
CA VAL A 269 17.87 -30.32 42.73
C VAL A 269 16.92 -30.78 41.63
N TYR A 270 17.20 -30.39 40.38
CA TYR A 270 16.52 -30.92 39.20
C TYR A 270 17.47 -31.75 38.33
N VAL A 271 17.18 -33.05 38.19
CA VAL A 271 17.94 -33.96 37.32
C VAL A 271 17.20 -34.10 35.97
N PRO A 272 17.71 -33.53 34.87
CA PRO A 272 17.02 -33.52 33.57
C PRO A 272 17.17 -34.85 32.82
N LEU A 273 16.71 -35.95 33.43
CA LEU A 273 16.68 -37.30 32.87
C LEU A 273 15.26 -37.87 32.93
N VAL A 274 14.88 -38.59 31.87
CA VAL A 274 13.65 -39.40 31.84
C VAL A 274 13.96 -40.74 32.48
N LEU A 275 13.52 -40.94 33.72
CA LEU A 275 13.68 -42.22 34.44
C LEU A 275 12.35 -42.90 34.73
N ALA A 276 11.23 -42.25 34.41
CA ALA A 276 9.91 -42.85 34.40
C ALA A 276 9.07 -42.23 33.28
N LYS A 277 8.10 -42.99 32.75
CA LYS A 277 7.15 -42.51 31.73
C LYS A 277 5.72 -42.76 32.21
N GLY A 278 4.89 -41.72 32.16
CA GLY A 278 3.49 -41.77 32.56
C GLY A 278 2.48 -41.57 31.44
N LEU A 279 1.22 -41.32 31.81
CA LEU A 279 0.12 -41.07 30.89
C LEU A 279 -0.25 -39.58 30.81
N ALA A 280 -0.27 -39.04 29.59
CA ALA A 280 -0.92 -37.76 29.29
C ALA A 280 -2.45 -37.96 29.15
N PRO A 281 -3.28 -36.95 29.45
CA PRO A 281 -4.72 -37.06 29.25
C PRO A 281 -5.06 -37.26 27.76
N SER A 282 -5.84 -38.31 27.47
CA SER A 282 -6.17 -38.73 26.11
C SER A 282 -7.43 -38.08 25.53
N SER A 283 -8.31 -37.48 26.36
CA SER A 283 -9.55 -36.81 25.96
C SER A 283 -9.64 -35.37 26.45
N LEU A 284 -10.47 -34.55 25.79
CA LEU A 284 -10.61 -33.13 26.18
C LEU A 284 -11.21 -32.99 27.59
N THR A 285 -12.12 -33.91 27.98
CA THR A 285 -12.69 -33.94 29.34
C THR A 285 -11.62 -34.18 30.40
N SER A 286 -10.77 -35.20 30.23
CA SER A 286 -9.72 -35.51 31.22
C SER A 286 -8.67 -34.41 31.28
N PHE A 287 -8.30 -33.83 30.13
CA PHE A 287 -7.40 -32.68 30.08
C PHE A 287 -7.99 -31.46 30.80
N PHE A 288 -9.25 -31.08 30.54
CA PHE A 288 -9.88 -29.93 31.23
C PHE A 288 -10.03 -30.13 32.73
N LYS A 289 -10.35 -31.35 33.20
CA LYS A 289 -10.37 -31.66 34.64
C LYS A 289 -8.99 -31.44 35.28
N GLN A 290 -7.94 -31.95 34.64
CA GLN A 290 -6.56 -31.77 35.11
C GLN A 290 -6.15 -30.29 35.13
N GLN A 291 -6.42 -29.55 34.05
CA GLN A 291 -6.11 -28.13 33.96
C GLN A 291 -6.87 -27.27 34.98
N LEU A 292 -8.13 -27.61 35.27
CA LEU A 292 -8.91 -26.95 36.33
C LEU A 292 -8.30 -27.19 37.71
N LYS A 293 -7.90 -28.44 38.02
CA LYS A 293 -7.22 -28.79 39.28
C LYS A 293 -5.94 -27.95 39.44
N TRP A 294 -5.09 -27.91 38.41
CA TRP A 294 -3.83 -27.15 38.46
C TRP A 294 -4.04 -25.64 38.57
N ALA A 295 -4.96 -25.07 37.78
CA ALA A 295 -5.25 -23.64 37.85
C ALA A 295 -5.81 -23.24 39.22
N ARG A 296 -6.81 -23.96 39.72
CA ARG A 296 -7.40 -23.72 41.05
C ARG A 296 -6.36 -23.86 42.15
N GLY A 297 -5.61 -24.96 42.14
CA GLY A 297 -4.64 -25.28 43.20
C GLY A 297 -3.48 -24.29 43.27
N THR A 298 -2.92 -23.89 42.12
CA THR A 298 -1.84 -22.89 42.10
C THR A 298 -2.32 -21.50 42.52
N PHE A 299 -3.54 -21.09 42.14
CA PHE A 299 -4.13 -19.85 42.66
C PHE A 299 -4.41 -19.93 44.17
N ASP A 300 -4.84 -21.08 44.70
CA ASP A 300 -4.97 -21.28 46.16
C ASP A 300 -3.64 -21.01 46.86
N LEU A 301 -2.55 -21.56 46.32
CA LEU A 301 -1.21 -21.32 46.85
C LEU A 301 -0.84 -19.83 46.78
N LEU A 302 -1.12 -19.16 45.66
CA LEU A 302 -0.83 -17.72 45.52
C LEU A 302 -1.57 -16.85 46.54
N PHE A 303 -2.87 -17.08 46.76
CA PHE A 303 -3.69 -16.20 47.59
C PHE A 303 -3.66 -16.55 49.08
N TYR A 304 -3.45 -17.83 49.44
CA TYR A 304 -3.62 -18.28 50.84
C TYR A 304 -2.36 -18.86 51.48
N VAL A 305 -1.39 -19.36 50.72
CA VAL A 305 -0.14 -19.96 51.24
C VAL A 305 1.04 -19.00 51.07
N TYR A 306 1.25 -18.50 49.87
CA TYR A 306 2.37 -17.63 49.52
C TYR A 306 2.50 -16.38 50.41
N PRO A 307 1.42 -15.64 50.77
CA PRO A 307 1.55 -14.48 51.65
C PRO A 307 2.06 -14.84 53.06
N LYS A 308 1.72 -16.03 53.55
CA LYS A 308 2.17 -16.53 54.86
C LYS A 308 3.65 -16.92 54.85
N LEU A 309 4.11 -17.48 53.73
CA LEU A 309 5.51 -17.93 53.57
C LEU A 309 6.44 -16.83 53.01
N PHE A 310 5.89 -15.71 52.54
CA PHE A 310 6.61 -14.68 51.80
C PHE A 310 7.90 -14.21 52.47
N LYS A 311 7.88 -13.98 53.79
CA LYS A 311 9.05 -13.49 54.55
C LYS A 311 10.21 -14.49 54.59
N ASN A 312 9.91 -15.78 54.45
CA ASN A 312 10.88 -16.86 54.57
C ASN A 312 11.50 -17.28 53.23
N PHE A 313 11.06 -16.66 52.13
CA PHE A 313 11.60 -16.93 50.79
C PHE A 313 12.77 -16.01 50.45
N THR A 314 13.74 -16.56 49.70
CA THR A 314 14.74 -15.76 48.99
C THR A 314 14.07 -14.86 47.95
N LEU A 315 14.77 -13.83 47.49
CA LEU A 315 14.23 -12.91 46.48
C LEU A 315 13.80 -13.65 45.19
N ARG A 316 14.57 -14.65 44.75
CA ARG A 316 14.23 -15.47 43.57
C ARG A 316 12.99 -16.33 43.81
N GLN A 317 12.87 -16.94 44.98
CA GLN A 317 11.69 -17.73 45.36
C GLN A 317 10.44 -16.85 45.45
N LYS A 318 10.54 -15.61 45.98
CA LYS A 318 9.44 -14.62 45.95
C LYS A 318 8.96 -14.37 44.52
N PHE A 319 9.86 -14.03 43.61
CA PHE A 319 9.49 -13.81 42.21
C PHE A 319 8.91 -15.06 41.54
N HIS A 320 9.49 -16.23 41.78
CA HIS A 320 9.02 -17.49 41.21
C HIS A 320 7.62 -17.86 41.68
N TYR A 321 7.42 -17.99 42.99
CA TYR A 321 6.14 -18.41 43.57
C TYR A 321 5.04 -17.35 43.43
N GLY A 322 5.40 -16.06 43.34
CA GLY A 322 4.46 -14.97 43.08
C GLY A 322 4.00 -14.88 41.62
N LEU A 323 4.86 -15.22 40.65
CA LEU A 323 4.55 -15.06 39.21
C LEU A 323 4.09 -16.35 38.53
N LEU A 324 4.53 -17.53 38.99
CA LEU A 324 4.19 -18.81 38.36
C LEU A 324 2.66 -19.04 38.27
N PRO A 325 1.86 -18.82 39.33
CA PRO A 325 0.41 -19.04 39.26
C PRO A 325 -0.30 -18.06 38.31
N LEU A 326 0.28 -16.88 38.08
CA LEU A 326 -0.27 -15.89 37.15
C LEU A 326 -0.30 -16.39 35.70
N HIS A 327 0.42 -17.46 35.35
CA HIS A 327 0.30 -18.14 34.05
C HIS A 327 -1.16 -18.43 33.68
N TYR A 328 -1.98 -18.83 34.65
CA TYR A 328 -3.37 -19.20 34.42
C TYR A 328 -4.29 -17.99 34.16
N LEU A 329 -3.83 -16.75 34.38
CA LEU A 329 -4.53 -15.55 33.89
C LEU A 329 -4.56 -15.46 32.35
N VAL A 330 -3.87 -16.35 31.65
CA VAL A 330 -4.03 -16.53 30.21
C VAL A 330 -5.49 -16.81 29.84
N GLY A 331 -6.28 -17.44 30.71
CA GLY A 331 -7.72 -17.65 30.47
C GLY A 331 -8.50 -16.34 30.31
N LEU A 332 -8.30 -15.39 31.22
CA LEU A 332 -8.95 -14.08 31.17
C LEU A 332 -8.48 -13.26 29.96
N THR A 333 -7.18 -13.23 29.70
CA THR A 333 -6.62 -12.44 28.59
C THR A 333 -6.98 -13.01 27.22
N THR A 334 -7.07 -14.33 27.08
CA THR A 334 -7.59 -14.98 25.87
C THR A 334 -9.05 -14.63 25.63
N LEU A 335 -9.91 -14.60 26.67
CA LEU A 335 -11.29 -14.12 26.54
C LEU A 335 -11.34 -12.69 26.02
N ILE A 336 -10.58 -11.77 26.64
CA ILE A 336 -10.54 -10.36 26.19
C ILE A 336 -10.09 -10.27 24.73
N ASN A 337 -9.06 -11.03 24.33
CA ASN A 337 -8.58 -11.06 22.94
C ASN A 337 -9.62 -11.64 21.96
N PHE A 338 -10.52 -12.52 22.40
CA PHE A 338 -11.66 -12.94 21.58
C PHE A 338 -12.74 -11.87 21.46
N LEU A 339 -13.02 -11.17 22.57
CA LEU A 339 -14.04 -10.13 22.61
C LEU A 339 -13.63 -8.87 21.85
N ILE A 340 -12.35 -8.51 21.78
CA ILE A 340 -11.89 -7.32 21.05
C ILE A 340 -12.36 -7.29 19.59
N PRO A 341 -12.06 -8.29 18.73
CA PRO A 341 -12.53 -8.27 17.35
C PRO A 341 -14.07 -8.37 17.24
N ILE A 342 -14.72 -9.15 18.13
CA ILE A 342 -16.20 -9.26 18.16
C ILE A 342 -16.83 -7.89 18.44
N LEU A 343 -16.45 -7.26 19.55
CA LEU A 343 -16.98 -5.96 19.97
C LEU A 343 -16.57 -4.86 19.00
N SER A 344 -15.37 -4.93 18.41
CA SER A 344 -14.92 -4.00 17.39
C SER A 344 -15.82 -4.03 16.15
N LEU A 345 -16.23 -5.22 15.70
CA LEU A 345 -17.15 -5.40 14.58
C LEU A 345 -18.60 -5.01 14.94
N LEU A 346 -19.07 -5.37 16.14
CA LEU A 346 -20.42 -5.03 16.61
C LEU A 346 -20.60 -3.52 16.82
N LEU A 347 -19.55 -2.84 17.31
CA LEU A 347 -19.59 -1.40 17.57
C LEU A 347 -19.12 -0.56 16.36
N SER A 348 -18.55 -1.19 15.33
CA SER A 348 -17.85 -0.51 14.22
C SER A 348 -16.78 0.47 14.72
N LYS A 349 -16.06 0.09 15.80
CA LYS A 349 -15.01 0.91 16.44
C LYS A 349 -13.68 0.19 16.47
N THR A 350 -12.58 0.93 16.35
CA THR A 350 -11.22 0.36 16.35
C THR A 350 -10.53 0.53 17.71
N PRO A 351 -9.76 -0.45 18.21
CA PRO A 351 -8.97 -0.26 19.43
C PRO A 351 -7.75 0.65 19.20
N TRP A 352 -7.21 0.68 17.99
CA TRP A 352 -5.97 1.38 17.63
C TRP A 352 -6.13 2.02 16.24
N SER A 353 -5.72 3.29 16.09
CA SER A 353 -6.06 4.13 14.93
C SER A 353 -4.92 4.34 13.93
N GLY A 354 -3.75 3.73 14.14
CA GLY A 354 -2.61 3.90 13.24
C GLY A 354 -2.70 3.07 11.95
N ASN A 355 -1.75 3.31 11.05
CA ASN A 355 -1.65 2.59 9.78
C ASN A 355 -1.28 1.11 9.98
N ILE A 356 -1.93 0.20 9.24
CA ILE A 356 -1.72 -1.26 9.34
C ILE A 356 -0.28 -1.67 9.02
N LEU A 357 0.33 -1.09 7.97
CA LEU A 357 1.73 -1.39 7.61
C LEU A 357 2.68 -0.92 8.71
N PHE A 358 2.44 0.27 9.27
CA PHE A 358 3.21 0.77 10.40
C PHE A 358 3.13 -0.19 11.60
N PHE A 359 1.92 -0.66 11.96
CA PHE A 359 1.73 -1.65 13.01
C PHE A 359 2.53 -2.95 12.75
N ILE A 360 2.49 -3.46 11.51
CA ILE A 360 3.24 -4.67 11.11
C ILE A 360 4.75 -4.45 11.29
N TYR A 361 5.29 -3.30 10.90
CA TYR A 361 6.72 -3.06 11.02
C TYR A 361 7.18 -2.91 12.47
N ILE A 362 6.39 -2.29 13.36
CA ILE A 362 6.76 -2.16 14.78
C ILE A 362 6.62 -3.47 15.57
N ILE A 363 5.66 -4.34 15.22
CA ILE A 363 5.43 -5.62 15.92
C ILE A 363 6.33 -6.75 15.42
N LEU A 364 6.83 -6.66 14.18
CA LEU A 364 7.63 -7.70 13.53
C LEU A 364 8.89 -8.08 14.34
N PRO A 365 9.76 -7.14 14.79
CA PRO A 365 10.94 -7.49 15.59
C PRO A 365 10.61 -8.16 16.93
N MET A 366 9.55 -7.72 17.62
CA MET A 366 9.08 -8.32 18.88
C MET A 366 8.53 -9.74 18.67
N SER A 367 7.76 -9.95 17.61
CA SER A 367 7.20 -11.27 17.29
C SER A 367 8.30 -12.24 16.85
N ALA A 368 9.23 -11.76 16.01
CA ALA A 368 10.39 -12.52 15.57
C ALA A 368 11.29 -12.91 16.75
N SER A 369 11.60 -11.99 17.68
CA SER A 369 12.41 -12.31 18.86
C SER A 369 11.76 -13.41 19.70
N THR A 370 10.45 -13.33 19.94
CA THR A 370 9.71 -14.36 20.69
C THR A 370 9.79 -15.74 20.04
N LEU A 371 9.63 -15.82 18.72
CA LEU A 371 9.70 -17.10 17.98
C LEU A 371 11.12 -17.64 17.90
N LEU A 372 12.11 -16.78 17.63
CA LEU A 372 13.50 -17.17 17.42
C LEU A 372 14.20 -17.54 18.73
N ILE A 373 13.92 -16.83 19.84
CA ILE A 373 14.39 -17.24 21.18
C ILE A 373 13.80 -18.60 21.53
N ARG A 374 12.49 -18.81 21.33
CA ARG A 374 11.87 -20.11 21.57
C ARG A 374 12.48 -21.19 20.68
N ALA A 375 12.77 -20.88 19.41
CA ALA A 375 13.38 -21.83 18.49
C ALA A 375 14.79 -22.23 18.93
N TYR A 376 15.59 -21.25 19.36
CA TYR A 376 16.95 -21.46 19.86
C TYR A 376 16.98 -22.33 21.13
N ILE A 377 16.11 -22.00 22.09
CA ILE A 377 16.06 -22.63 23.42
C ILE A 377 15.59 -24.09 23.37
N GLN A 378 14.85 -24.49 22.33
CA GLN A 378 14.52 -25.90 22.09
C GLN A 378 15.75 -26.79 21.81
N LYS A 379 16.97 -26.26 21.80
CA LYS A 379 18.16 -27.09 21.93
C LYS A 379 18.17 -27.90 23.23
N TRP A 380 17.56 -27.38 24.31
CA TRP A 380 17.56 -27.92 25.67
C TRP A 380 16.23 -28.53 26.14
N VAL A 381 15.31 -28.89 25.23
CA VAL A 381 14.21 -29.82 25.56
C VAL A 381 14.75 -31.25 25.71
N ILE A 382 14.15 -32.08 26.54
CA ILE A 382 14.78 -33.29 27.06
C ILE A 382 15.04 -34.33 25.96
N GLU A 383 14.03 -34.64 25.17
CA GLU A 383 14.13 -35.57 24.04
C GLU A 383 14.18 -34.81 22.70
N LYS A 384 14.87 -35.34 21.68
CA LYS A 384 15.01 -34.64 20.38
C LYS A 384 13.66 -34.53 19.65
N GLU A 385 12.78 -35.49 19.88
CA GLU A 385 11.46 -35.66 19.32
C GLU A 385 10.47 -34.60 19.84
N GLU A 386 10.76 -33.99 20.99
CA GLU A 386 9.98 -32.91 21.60
C GLU A 386 10.12 -31.60 20.84
N ARG A 387 11.11 -31.46 19.93
CA ARG A 387 11.36 -30.22 19.19
C ARG A 387 10.33 -29.98 18.09
N GLY A 388 9.86 -28.74 17.97
CA GLY A 388 9.04 -28.28 16.84
C GLY A 388 8.25 -27.00 17.12
N PHE A 389 7.22 -26.76 16.32
CA PHE A 389 6.36 -25.58 16.46
C PHE A 389 5.36 -25.67 17.63
N HIS A 390 5.09 -26.89 18.13
CA HIS A 390 4.14 -27.18 19.22
C HIS A 390 2.74 -26.59 18.98
N LEU A 391 2.24 -26.71 17.74
CA LEU A 391 0.97 -26.11 17.34
C LEU A 391 -0.22 -26.70 18.10
N MET A 392 -0.19 -28.00 18.41
CA MET A 392 -1.30 -28.67 19.09
C MET A 392 -1.40 -28.21 20.54
N GLY A 393 -0.27 -28.08 21.23
CA GLY A 393 -0.22 -27.52 22.57
C GLY A 393 -0.74 -26.08 22.63
N GLY A 394 -0.40 -25.26 21.64
CA GLY A 394 -0.94 -23.90 21.51
C GLY A 394 -2.45 -23.86 21.29
N LEU A 395 -2.98 -24.65 20.34
CA LEU A 395 -4.42 -24.75 20.08
C LEU A 395 -5.19 -25.25 21.31
N LEU A 396 -4.64 -26.23 22.01
CA LEU A 396 -5.23 -26.77 23.23
C LEU A 396 -5.23 -25.73 24.35
N GLN A 397 -4.16 -24.95 24.51
CA GLN A 397 -4.10 -23.86 25.50
C GLN A 397 -5.19 -22.80 25.21
N ILE A 398 -5.36 -22.42 23.95
CA ILE A 398 -6.39 -21.47 23.51
C ILE A 398 -7.79 -22.02 23.82
N ALA A 399 -8.06 -23.30 23.54
CA ALA A 399 -9.35 -23.94 23.81
C ALA A 399 -9.69 -24.09 25.30
N THR A 400 -8.71 -23.91 26.20
CA THR A 400 -8.82 -24.10 27.65
C THR A 400 -9.08 -22.80 28.40
N TRP A 401 -9.23 -21.67 27.69
CA TRP A 401 -9.33 -20.34 28.29
C TRP A 401 -10.38 -20.24 29.41
N TRP A 402 -11.57 -20.83 29.21
CA TRP A 402 -12.67 -20.77 30.15
C TRP A 402 -12.42 -21.63 31.39
N VAL A 403 -11.66 -22.72 31.25
CA VAL A 403 -11.27 -23.61 32.36
C VAL A 403 -10.31 -22.89 33.30
N TYR A 404 -9.32 -22.19 32.74
CA TYR A 404 -8.40 -21.37 33.54
C TYR A 404 -9.11 -20.21 34.23
N LEU A 405 -10.05 -19.56 33.52
CA LEU A 405 -10.89 -18.52 34.10
C LEU A 405 -11.75 -19.06 35.26
N LEU A 406 -12.34 -20.25 35.11
CA LEU A 406 -13.05 -20.91 36.21
C LEU A 406 -12.14 -21.24 37.39
N GLY A 407 -10.91 -21.71 37.15
CA GLY A 407 -9.94 -21.95 38.21
C GLY A 407 -9.66 -20.68 39.03
N PHE A 408 -9.52 -19.54 38.35
CA PHE A 408 -9.38 -18.23 39.00
C PHE A 408 -10.62 -17.84 39.80
N ILE A 409 -11.82 -17.88 39.17
CA ILE A 409 -13.08 -17.51 39.83
C ILE A 409 -13.35 -18.39 41.04
N TYR A 410 -13.21 -19.71 40.91
CA TYR A 410 -13.41 -20.68 41.98
C TYR A 410 -12.46 -20.46 43.17
N THR A 411 -11.29 -19.87 42.93
CA THR A 411 -10.36 -19.47 44.00
C THR A 411 -10.87 -18.28 44.79
N ILE A 412 -11.38 -17.26 44.11
CA ILE A 412 -11.92 -16.06 44.74
C ILE A 412 -13.16 -16.40 45.57
N ILE A 413 -14.10 -17.19 45.01
CA ILE A 413 -15.33 -17.57 45.71
C ILE A 413 -15.16 -18.76 46.66
N LYS A 414 -13.92 -19.26 46.84
CA LYS A 414 -13.58 -20.41 47.71
C LYS A 414 -14.43 -21.67 47.44
N LYS A 415 -14.76 -21.93 46.17
CA LYS A 415 -15.51 -23.13 45.80
C LYS A 415 -14.65 -24.37 46.04
N LYS A 416 -15.15 -25.29 46.88
CA LYS A 416 -14.52 -26.60 47.09
C LYS A 416 -14.74 -27.47 45.85
N ILE A 417 -13.65 -27.96 45.28
CA ILE A 417 -13.68 -28.93 44.19
C ILE A 417 -13.34 -30.29 44.80
N PRO A 418 -14.20 -31.31 44.67
CA PRO A 418 -13.87 -32.65 45.16
C PRO A 418 -12.66 -33.20 44.40
N TYR A 419 -11.79 -33.91 45.11
CA TYR A 419 -10.68 -34.63 44.49
C TYR A 419 -11.27 -35.77 43.66
N LEU A 420 -11.13 -35.67 42.34
CA LEU A 420 -11.51 -36.73 41.41
C LEU A 420 -10.22 -37.16 40.69
N PRO A 421 -9.84 -38.45 40.72
CA PRO A 421 -8.73 -38.94 39.93
C PRO A 421 -8.92 -38.57 38.47
N THR A 422 -7.81 -38.34 37.77
CA THR A 422 -7.88 -38.14 36.33
C THR A 422 -8.24 -39.50 35.72
N PRO A 423 -9.37 -39.64 35.00
CA PRO A 423 -9.76 -40.93 34.43
C PRO A 423 -8.64 -41.49 33.54
N LYS A 424 -8.23 -42.74 33.80
CA LYS A 424 -7.11 -43.42 33.11
C LYS A 424 -7.57 -44.40 32.04
N ASP A 425 -8.84 -44.79 32.07
CA ASP A 425 -9.44 -45.68 31.08
C ASP A 425 -9.74 -44.92 29.78
N GLY A 426 -9.38 -45.52 28.64
CA GLY A 426 -9.63 -44.96 27.29
C GLY A 426 -11.11 -44.90 26.90
N GLU A 427 -12.01 -45.43 27.73
CA GLU A 427 -13.45 -45.42 27.52
C GLU A 427 -14.12 -44.29 28.31
N ASN A 428 -14.04 -43.06 27.80
CA ASN A 428 -15.03 -42.04 28.14
C ASN A 428 -15.15 -41.06 26.98
N SER A 429 -16.31 -41.11 26.31
CA SER A 429 -16.70 -40.12 25.30
C SER A 429 -16.54 -38.70 25.86
N THR A 430 -15.99 -37.78 25.06
CA THR A 430 -15.94 -36.38 25.48
C THR A 430 -17.37 -35.87 25.64
N ASN A 431 -17.70 -35.33 26.81
CA ASN A 431 -19.01 -34.72 26.99
C ASN A 431 -19.06 -33.41 26.19
N LEU A 432 -19.85 -33.37 25.11
CA LEU A 432 -19.96 -32.20 24.23
C LEU A 432 -20.38 -30.91 24.96
N LYS A 433 -21.02 -31.02 26.13
CA LYS A 433 -21.37 -29.85 26.96
C LYS A 433 -20.13 -29.03 27.37
N ILE A 434 -18.96 -29.65 27.49
CA ILE A 434 -17.72 -28.94 27.84
C ILE A 434 -17.21 -28.03 26.71
N ALA A 435 -17.68 -28.24 25.48
CA ALA A 435 -17.31 -27.40 24.33
C ALA A 435 -18.22 -26.17 24.18
N ILE A 436 -19.33 -26.08 24.93
CA ILE A 436 -20.32 -24.98 24.82
C ILE A 436 -19.67 -23.59 24.95
N PRO A 437 -18.81 -23.28 25.93
CA PRO A 437 -18.19 -21.96 26.02
C PRO A 437 -17.40 -21.58 24.77
N ASN A 438 -16.70 -22.54 24.15
CA ASN A 438 -15.97 -22.31 22.91
C ASN A 438 -16.95 -22.12 21.74
N LEU A 439 -18.00 -22.94 21.64
CA LEU A 439 -19.03 -22.79 20.60
C LEU A 439 -19.71 -21.42 20.63
N VAL A 440 -20.04 -20.90 21.82
CA VAL A 440 -20.63 -19.57 21.99
C VAL A 440 -19.70 -18.50 21.41
N ILE A 441 -18.42 -18.51 21.74
CA ILE A 441 -17.44 -17.57 21.16
C ILE A 441 -17.32 -17.75 19.64
N GLY A 442 -17.32 -18.99 19.14
CA GLY A 442 -17.26 -19.30 17.72
C GLY A 442 -18.44 -18.74 16.93
N ILE A 443 -19.67 -18.92 17.46
CA ILE A 443 -20.92 -18.42 16.86
C ILE A 443 -20.98 -16.89 16.93
N LEU A 444 -20.67 -16.30 18.08
CA LEU A 444 -20.61 -14.84 18.22
C LEU A 444 -19.59 -14.21 17.27
N SER A 445 -18.45 -14.87 17.05
CA SER A 445 -17.45 -14.42 16.08
C SER A 445 -18.01 -14.42 14.65
N ILE A 446 -18.65 -15.51 14.21
CA ILE A 446 -19.29 -15.56 12.87
C ILE A 446 -20.36 -14.48 12.74
N PHE A 447 -21.25 -14.37 13.73
CA PHE A 447 -22.30 -13.36 13.75
C PHE A 447 -21.72 -11.95 13.66
N SER A 448 -20.67 -11.65 14.43
CA SER A 448 -20.01 -10.34 14.40
C SER A 448 -19.36 -10.01 13.06
N VAL A 449 -18.83 -11.00 12.33
CA VAL A 449 -18.30 -10.81 10.96
C VAL A 449 -19.42 -10.43 10.00
N ILE A 450 -20.51 -11.21 10.01
CA ILE A 450 -21.66 -10.98 9.11
C ILE A 450 -22.27 -9.61 9.40
N TYR A 451 -22.55 -9.32 10.67
CA TYR A 451 -23.11 -8.04 11.10
C TYR A 451 -22.15 -6.88 10.81
N GLY A 452 -20.90 -6.97 11.26
CA GLY A 452 -19.90 -5.89 11.15
C GLY A 452 -19.64 -5.48 9.70
N LEU A 453 -19.44 -6.44 8.79
CA LEU A 453 -19.22 -6.14 7.36
C LEU A 453 -20.48 -5.64 6.64
N SER A 454 -21.68 -5.95 7.15
CA SER A 454 -22.94 -5.40 6.64
C SER A 454 -23.19 -3.95 7.10
N VAL A 455 -22.68 -3.60 8.30
CA VAL A 455 -22.82 -2.26 8.89
C VAL A 455 -21.77 -1.31 8.35
N ASP A 456 -20.51 -1.72 8.37
CA ASP A 456 -19.37 -0.87 8.04
C ASP A 456 -18.24 -1.67 7.35
N LEU A 457 -18.06 -1.44 6.04
CA LEU A 457 -17.04 -2.09 5.23
C LEU A 457 -15.82 -1.18 5.06
N THR A 458 -14.83 -1.36 5.93
CA THR A 458 -13.56 -0.65 5.90
C THR A 458 -12.40 -1.65 5.86
N PRO A 459 -11.18 -1.24 5.44
CA PRO A 459 -9.99 -2.10 5.57
C PRO A 459 -9.77 -2.61 7.00
N PHE A 460 -10.17 -1.81 7.99
CA PHE A 460 -10.10 -2.18 9.38
C PHE A 460 -11.15 -3.26 9.77
N SER A 461 -12.42 -3.11 9.36
CA SER A 461 -13.43 -4.12 9.66
C SER A 461 -13.14 -5.45 8.96
N LEU A 462 -12.49 -5.41 7.79
CA LEU A 462 -11.92 -6.61 7.15
C LEU A 462 -10.82 -7.27 8.00
N MET A 463 -9.91 -6.49 8.60
CA MET A 463 -8.87 -7.01 9.48
C MET A 463 -9.45 -7.64 10.76
N MET A 464 -10.39 -6.95 11.41
CA MET A 464 -11.08 -7.50 12.59
C MET A 464 -11.91 -8.73 12.25
N SER A 465 -12.51 -8.77 11.06
CA SER A 465 -13.17 -9.97 10.54
C SER A 465 -12.20 -11.12 10.38
N GLY A 466 -10.97 -10.86 9.89
CA GLY A 466 -9.90 -11.85 9.85
C GLY A 466 -9.58 -12.44 11.24
N PHE A 467 -9.44 -11.60 12.26
CA PHE A 467 -9.23 -12.07 13.64
C PHE A 467 -10.42 -12.87 14.19
N ALA A 468 -11.66 -12.41 13.94
CA ALA A 468 -12.86 -13.13 14.33
C ALA A 468 -12.98 -14.49 13.63
N VAL A 469 -12.62 -14.59 12.33
CA VAL A 469 -12.56 -15.87 11.61
C VAL A 469 -11.50 -16.81 12.19
N ILE A 470 -10.34 -16.29 12.61
CA ILE A 470 -9.33 -17.08 13.33
C ILE A 470 -9.89 -17.58 14.66
N ASN A 471 -10.62 -16.74 15.42
CA ASN A 471 -11.30 -17.16 16.64
C ASN A 471 -12.28 -18.28 16.38
N THR A 472 -13.14 -18.14 15.36
CA THR A 472 -14.04 -19.18 14.88
C THR A 472 -13.29 -20.47 14.60
N ALA A 473 -12.21 -20.43 13.82
CA ALA A 473 -11.42 -21.61 13.49
C ALA A 473 -10.89 -22.32 14.75
N PHE A 474 -10.34 -21.58 15.72
CA PHE A 474 -9.87 -22.16 16.99
C PHE A 474 -11.01 -22.77 17.82
N MET A 475 -12.15 -22.09 17.91
CA MET A 475 -13.28 -22.55 18.71
C MET A 475 -13.93 -23.81 18.11
N PHE A 476 -14.18 -23.83 16.81
CA PHE A 476 -14.71 -25.03 16.13
C PHE A 476 -13.68 -26.17 16.07
N PHE A 477 -12.38 -25.88 16.07
CA PHE A 477 -11.36 -26.91 16.23
C PHE A 477 -11.45 -27.61 17.60
N SER A 478 -11.85 -26.89 18.66
CA SER A 478 -12.08 -27.53 19.97
C SER A 478 -13.24 -28.52 19.94
N LEU A 479 -14.26 -28.29 19.10
CA LEU A 479 -15.34 -29.27 18.86
C LEU A 479 -14.81 -30.52 18.15
N TYR A 480 -13.93 -30.35 17.18
CA TYR A 480 -13.25 -31.48 16.54
C TYR A 480 -12.43 -32.31 17.54
N LEU A 481 -11.71 -31.66 18.47
CA LEU A 481 -11.00 -32.35 19.55
C LEU A 481 -11.96 -33.06 20.53
N ALA A 482 -13.19 -32.56 20.69
CA ALA A 482 -14.21 -33.19 21.53
C ALA A 482 -14.86 -34.41 20.86
N THR A 483 -15.25 -34.31 19.59
CA THR A 483 -16.00 -35.38 18.88
C THR A 483 -15.11 -36.49 18.36
N SER A 484 -13.86 -36.19 18.00
CA SER A 484 -12.97 -37.16 17.40
C SER A 484 -12.31 -38.02 18.48
N LYS A 485 -12.72 -39.29 18.60
CA LYS A 485 -11.85 -40.37 19.10
C LYS A 485 -10.64 -40.41 18.16
N THR A 486 -9.63 -39.56 18.40
CA THR A 486 -8.57 -39.24 17.42
C THR A 486 -7.64 -40.42 17.10
N ASN A 487 -7.89 -41.62 17.66
CA ASN A 487 -7.24 -42.86 17.26
C ASN A 487 -8.14 -44.09 16.99
N ASP A 488 -9.46 -44.03 17.23
CA ASP A 488 -10.31 -45.24 17.27
C ASP A 488 -11.29 -45.38 16.10
N ASN A 489 -11.27 -44.47 15.11
CA ASN A 489 -12.09 -44.60 13.91
C ASN A 489 -11.55 -45.70 12.97
N ARG A 490 -11.67 -46.97 13.38
CA ARG A 490 -11.58 -48.16 12.51
C ARG A 490 -12.53 -48.03 11.30
N PHE A 491 -13.61 -47.24 11.42
CA PHE A 491 -14.58 -46.99 10.36
C PHE A 491 -14.00 -46.33 9.10
N ILE A 492 -13.10 -45.33 9.26
CA ILE A 492 -12.45 -44.65 8.12
C ILE A 492 -11.25 -45.47 7.63
N ARG A 493 -10.53 -46.12 8.57
CA ARG A 493 -9.34 -46.93 8.26
C ARG A 493 -9.66 -48.22 7.49
N ASN A 494 -10.86 -48.78 7.65
CA ASN A 494 -11.30 -49.99 6.94
C ASN A 494 -11.98 -49.71 5.58
N ARG A 495 -12.44 -48.47 5.31
CA ARG A 495 -13.09 -48.10 4.04
C ARG A 495 -12.21 -47.33 3.05
N LEU A 496 -11.06 -46.81 3.48
CA LEU A 496 -10.10 -46.15 2.59
C LEU A 496 -9.06 -47.16 2.09
N LYS A 497 -9.01 -47.38 0.76
CA LYS A 497 -8.01 -48.22 0.08
C LYS A 497 -6.61 -47.97 0.66
N THR A 498 -5.85 -49.04 0.90
CA THR A 498 -4.51 -49.07 1.52
C THR A 498 -3.50 -48.08 0.90
N SER A 499 -3.71 -47.68 -0.36
CA SER A 499 -2.97 -46.63 -1.08
C SER A 499 -3.22 -45.19 -0.56
N ALA A 500 -4.47 -44.83 -0.23
CA ALA A 500 -4.78 -43.50 0.30
C ALA A 500 -4.21 -43.33 1.72
N ILE A 501 -4.24 -44.39 2.53
CA ILE A 501 -3.66 -44.40 3.87
C ILE A 501 -2.13 -44.29 3.79
N SER A 502 -1.47 -45.02 2.89
CA SER A 502 -0.02 -44.90 2.70
C SER A 502 0.39 -43.52 2.16
N PHE A 503 -0.45 -42.86 1.33
CA PHE A 503 -0.27 -41.48 0.88
C PHE A 503 -0.39 -40.46 2.03
N PHE A 504 -1.44 -40.54 2.86
CA PHE A 504 -1.59 -39.65 4.02
C PHE A 504 -0.54 -39.90 5.11
N VAL A 505 -0.11 -41.15 5.32
CA VAL A 505 0.99 -41.50 6.21
C VAL A 505 2.32 -40.96 5.67
N ARG A 506 2.57 -41.05 4.35
CA ARG A 506 3.71 -40.38 3.68
C ARG A 506 3.66 -38.87 3.84
N ILE A 507 2.49 -38.23 3.71
CA ILE A 507 2.35 -36.78 3.95
C ILE A 507 2.61 -36.44 5.43
N LYS A 508 2.12 -37.25 6.38
CA LYS A 508 2.31 -37.03 7.82
C LYS A 508 3.77 -37.21 8.24
N SER A 509 4.47 -38.21 7.72
CA SER A 509 5.91 -38.41 7.95
C SER A 509 6.76 -37.34 7.28
N LYS A 510 6.46 -36.99 6.02
CA LYS A 510 7.13 -35.92 5.26
C LYS A 510 6.92 -34.55 5.90
N LYS A 511 5.74 -34.27 6.46
CA LYS A 511 5.45 -33.03 7.22
C LYS A 511 6.28 -32.92 8.50
N ARG A 512 6.49 -34.03 9.22
CA ARG A 512 7.35 -34.06 10.42
C ARG A 512 8.83 -33.86 10.04
N GLU A 513 9.28 -34.52 8.99
CA GLU A 513 10.64 -34.39 8.47
C GLU A 513 10.92 -32.95 7.99
N VAL A 514 9.99 -32.34 7.25
CA VAL A 514 10.07 -30.94 6.81
C VAL A 514 10.06 -29.99 8.01
N SER A 515 9.16 -30.18 8.98
CA SER A 515 9.13 -29.35 10.19
C SER A 515 10.44 -29.45 10.99
N TYR A 516 11.02 -30.65 11.10
CA TYR A 516 12.31 -30.84 11.77
C TYR A 516 13.45 -30.21 10.98
N LYS A 517 13.49 -30.38 9.65
CA LYS A 517 14.48 -29.74 8.76
C LYS A 517 14.42 -28.21 8.87
N ILE A 518 13.23 -27.63 8.76
CA ILE A 518 13.02 -26.18 8.94
C ILE A 518 13.53 -25.73 10.31
N PHE A 519 13.17 -26.45 11.37
CA PHE A 519 13.59 -26.08 12.72
C PHE A 519 15.10 -26.21 12.93
N SER A 520 15.71 -27.25 12.37
CA SER A 520 17.17 -27.46 12.39
C SER A 520 17.94 -26.37 11.64
N LEU A 521 17.31 -25.71 10.67
CA LEU A 521 17.88 -24.59 9.90
C LEU A 521 17.65 -23.24 10.59
N ILE A 522 16.44 -22.98 11.10
CA ILE A 522 16.10 -21.73 11.81
C ILE A 522 16.93 -21.56 13.08
N ARG A 523 17.12 -22.65 13.84
CA ARG A 523 17.77 -22.62 15.15
C ARG A 523 19.19 -22.01 15.13
N PRO A 524 20.15 -22.49 14.31
CA PRO A 524 21.47 -21.87 14.24
C PRO A 524 21.43 -20.45 13.65
N LEU A 525 20.42 -20.14 12.83
CA LEU A 525 20.23 -18.83 12.21
C LEU A 525 19.39 -17.85 13.07
N ALA A 526 19.05 -18.20 14.31
CA ALA A 526 18.13 -17.40 15.12
C ALA A 526 18.59 -15.94 15.29
N LEU A 527 19.87 -15.73 15.60
CA LEU A 527 20.44 -14.39 15.76
C LEU A 527 20.53 -13.61 14.44
N PRO A 528 21.12 -14.14 13.34
CA PRO A 528 21.17 -13.40 12.08
C PRO A 528 19.78 -13.12 11.50
N LEU A 529 18.80 -14.04 11.65
CA LEU A 529 17.41 -13.79 11.24
C LEU A 529 16.78 -12.67 12.06
N LEU A 530 17.02 -12.61 13.38
CA LEU A 530 16.51 -11.52 14.21
C LEU A 530 17.09 -10.17 13.76
N MET A 531 18.40 -10.11 13.50
CA MET A 531 19.05 -8.91 12.97
C MET A 531 18.47 -8.49 11.62
N LEU A 532 18.24 -9.46 10.72
CA LEU A 532 17.60 -9.20 9.43
C LEU A 532 16.20 -8.58 9.59
N PHE A 533 15.37 -9.11 10.48
CA PHE A 533 14.03 -8.56 10.73
C PHE A 533 14.07 -7.15 11.34
N ILE A 534 15.05 -6.86 12.21
CA ILE A 534 15.27 -5.51 12.74
C ILE A 534 15.66 -4.55 11.61
N VAL A 535 16.61 -4.95 10.76
CA VAL A 535 17.06 -4.16 9.61
C VAL A 535 15.91 -3.90 8.63
N ILE A 536 15.13 -4.94 8.28
CA ILE A 536 13.95 -4.79 7.41
C ILE A 536 12.93 -3.83 8.03
N SER A 537 12.62 -3.98 9.32
CA SER A 537 11.68 -3.10 10.02
C SER A 537 12.19 -1.65 10.03
N PHE A 538 13.46 -1.44 10.39
CA PHE A 538 14.10 -0.13 10.45
C PHE A 538 14.09 0.57 9.08
N PHE A 539 14.58 -0.08 8.02
CA PHE A 539 14.56 0.47 6.67
C PHE A 539 13.13 0.72 6.17
N SER A 540 12.18 -0.16 6.49
CA SER A 540 10.78 0.03 6.09
C SER A 540 10.12 1.20 6.80
N LEU A 541 10.42 1.42 8.09
CA LEU A 541 9.94 2.56 8.86
C LEU A 541 10.56 3.87 8.38
N ILE A 542 11.88 3.90 8.12
CA ILE A 542 12.54 5.06 7.51
C ILE A 542 11.93 5.36 6.15
N LYS A 543 11.74 4.34 5.31
CA LYS A 543 11.13 4.52 3.99
C LYS A 543 9.70 5.04 4.11
N LEU A 544 8.90 4.52 5.04
CA LEU A 544 7.56 5.03 5.31
C LEU A 544 7.57 6.49 5.76
N GLU A 545 8.53 6.88 6.59
CA GLU A 545 8.65 8.26 7.08
C GLU A 545 9.16 9.22 6.00
N ASN A 546 10.21 8.85 5.27
CA ASN A 546 10.75 9.63 4.15
C ASN A 546 9.71 9.81 3.04
N ASN A 547 8.89 8.79 2.78
CA ASN A 547 7.78 8.85 1.83
C ASN A 547 6.65 9.80 2.25
N LYS A 548 6.65 10.35 3.47
CA LYS A 548 5.69 11.39 3.89
C LYS A 548 6.15 12.82 3.57
N TRP A 549 7.42 13.03 3.21
CA TRP A 549 7.94 14.38 2.97
C TRP A 549 9.06 14.44 1.93
N ASP A 550 10.15 13.71 2.13
CA ASP A 550 11.39 13.87 1.35
C ASP A 550 11.30 13.29 -0.06
N THR A 551 10.73 12.10 -0.20
CA THR A 551 10.64 11.36 -1.48
C THR A 551 9.29 11.48 -2.17
N ILE A 552 8.44 12.42 -1.73
CA ILE A 552 7.14 12.62 -2.38
C ILE A 552 7.34 13.24 -3.76
N GLU A 553 6.93 12.50 -4.77
CA GLU A 553 6.81 12.93 -6.16
C GLU A 553 5.34 12.92 -6.59
N SER A 554 5.00 13.73 -7.60
CA SER A 554 3.68 13.69 -8.21
C SER A 554 3.46 12.32 -8.86
N THR A 555 2.35 11.65 -8.53
CA THR A 555 2.03 10.32 -9.08
C THR A 555 1.31 10.38 -10.43
N SER A 556 0.89 11.55 -10.89
CA SER A 556 0.18 11.67 -12.16
C SER A 556 1.18 11.48 -13.30
N LYS A 557 1.36 10.22 -13.70
CA LYS A 557 1.97 9.85 -14.97
C LYS A 557 0.95 10.19 -16.05
N TYR A 558 1.31 11.13 -16.91
CA TYR A 558 0.59 11.40 -18.14
C TYR A 558 1.35 10.74 -19.28
N ILE A 559 0.66 10.39 -20.36
CA ILE A 559 1.37 10.15 -21.61
C ILE A 559 2.07 11.46 -21.98
N THR A 560 3.40 11.42 -22.06
CA THR A 560 4.23 12.58 -22.34
C THR A 560 4.40 12.78 -23.84
N ALA A 561 4.49 14.02 -24.27
CA ALA A 561 4.83 14.39 -25.64
C ALA A 561 6.18 13.81 -26.02
N ASN A 562 6.20 13.10 -27.15
CA ASN A 562 7.45 12.67 -27.76
C ASN A 562 8.07 13.85 -28.51
N ASN A 563 9.40 13.95 -28.41
CA ASN A 563 10.18 14.74 -29.34
C ASN A 563 10.41 13.92 -30.61
N TYR A 564 10.69 14.60 -31.73
CA TYR A 564 11.01 13.96 -33.01
C TYR A 564 12.37 14.42 -33.53
N LEU A 565 13.21 13.46 -33.92
CA LEU A 565 14.44 13.75 -34.64
C LEU A 565 14.24 13.39 -36.11
N GLY A 566 14.60 14.29 -37.01
CA GLY A 566 14.52 14.05 -38.44
C GLY A 566 15.76 14.48 -39.20
N ILE A 567 15.79 14.14 -40.47
CA ILE A 567 16.90 14.41 -41.37
C ILE A 567 16.41 14.74 -42.78
N PHE A 568 17.14 15.63 -43.44
CA PHE A 568 17.16 15.83 -44.88
C PHE A 568 18.52 15.38 -45.41
N GLN A 569 18.57 14.38 -46.29
CA GLN A 569 19.82 13.80 -46.83
C GLN A 569 19.70 13.57 -48.34
N PRO A 570 19.86 14.62 -49.16
CA PRO A 570 19.94 14.44 -50.61
C PRO A 570 21.30 13.84 -51.01
N THR A 571 21.32 13.16 -52.17
CA THR A 571 22.57 12.72 -52.84
C THR A 571 22.74 13.35 -54.22
N SER A 572 21.79 14.19 -54.63
CA SER A 572 21.78 14.95 -55.89
C SER A 572 20.93 16.22 -55.72
N HIS A 573 21.05 17.16 -56.65
CA HIS A 573 20.37 18.47 -56.63
C HIS A 573 18.82 18.40 -56.77
N GLY A 574 18.22 17.21 -56.79
CA GLY A 574 16.77 17.03 -57.04
C GLY A 574 15.87 17.14 -55.82
N GLY A 575 16.36 17.59 -54.65
CA GLY A 575 15.54 17.84 -53.45
C GLY A 575 14.98 16.60 -52.74
N LEU A 576 15.19 15.39 -53.27
CA LEU A 576 14.73 14.14 -52.66
C LEU A 576 15.82 13.50 -51.78
N SER A 577 15.43 13.10 -50.56
CA SER A 577 16.31 12.36 -49.66
C SER A 577 16.58 10.93 -50.14
N ASN A 578 17.79 10.44 -49.89
CA ASN A 578 18.22 9.09 -50.22
C ASN A 578 18.15 8.16 -48.99
N ILE A 579 17.22 7.20 -49.01
CA ILE A 579 16.97 6.30 -47.88
C ILE A 579 18.17 5.40 -47.58
N GLU A 580 18.87 4.90 -48.59
CA GLU A 580 20.03 4.03 -48.39
C GLU A 580 21.20 4.79 -47.73
N ALA A 581 21.35 6.08 -48.05
CA ALA A 581 22.32 6.95 -47.37
C ALA A 581 21.92 7.19 -45.90
N ILE A 582 20.63 7.38 -45.62
CA ILE A 582 20.10 7.54 -44.27
C ILE A 582 20.28 6.25 -43.45
N GLU A 583 19.92 5.09 -43.99
CA GLU A 583 20.09 3.78 -43.35
C GLU A 583 21.56 3.53 -42.99
N LYS A 584 22.51 3.93 -43.86
CA LYS A 584 23.95 3.87 -43.55
C LYS A 584 24.33 4.77 -42.38
N LEU A 585 23.78 5.98 -42.29
CA LEU A 585 24.02 6.90 -41.18
C LEU A 585 23.42 6.39 -39.87
N GLU A 586 22.19 5.87 -39.91
CA GLU A 586 21.49 5.25 -38.79
C GLU A 586 22.29 4.07 -38.22
N ASN A 587 22.70 3.14 -39.09
CA ASN A 587 23.51 1.98 -38.71
C ASN A 587 24.89 2.38 -38.17
N LYS A 588 25.56 3.36 -38.80
CA LYS A 588 26.88 3.84 -38.36
C LYS A 588 26.85 4.46 -36.97
N ASN A 589 25.76 5.16 -36.63
CA ASN A 589 25.64 5.89 -35.36
C ASN A 589 24.76 5.18 -34.32
N ASN A 590 24.20 4.02 -34.65
CA ASN A 590 23.24 3.28 -33.83
C ASN A 590 22.08 4.16 -33.34
N MET A 591 21.44 4.86 -34.28
CA MET A 591 20.32 5.79 -34.05
C MET A 591 19.24 5.60 -35.13
N SER A 592 18.11 6.29 -35.00
CA SER A 592 17.03 6.30 -36.00
C SER A 592 16.45 7.69 -36.18
N PHE A 593 15.99 8.02 -37.39
CA PHE A 593 15.28 9.26 -37.66
C PHE A 593 13.77 9.02 -37.71
N ASP A 594 13.01 9.73 -36.88
CA ASP A 594 11.54 9.66 -36.85
C ASP A 594 10.91 10.36 -38.05
N ILE A 595 11.58 11.36 -38.62
CA ILE A 595 11.08 12.17 -39.74
C ILE A 595 12.13 12.21 -40.85
N ILE A 596 11.72 11.93 -42.09
CA ILE A 596 12.58 12.11 -43.27
C ILE A 596 11.97 13.22 -44.13
N SER A 597 12.72 14.30 -44.29
CA SER A 597 12.32 15.45 -45.08
C SER A 597 12.59 15.23 -46.57
N VAL A 598 11.72 15.72 -47.44
CA VAL A 598 11.87 15.74 -48.90
C VAL A 598 11.31 17.05 -49.44
N TYR A 599 11.91 17.57 -50.51
CA TYR A 599 11.45 18.75 -51.24
C TYR A 599 10.76 18.29 -52.51
N LEU A 600 9.56 18.79 -52.75
CA LEU A 600 8.70 18.40 -53.85
C LEU A 600 8.20 19.65 -54.57
N ALA A 601 8.78 19.89 -55.74
CA ALA A 601 8.33 20.90 -56.68
C ALA A 601 6.96 20.56 -57.29
N TRP A 602 6.13 21.57 -57.48
CA TRP A 602 4.90 21.47 -58.27
C TRP A 602 5.22 21.29 -59.75
N GLY A 603 4.32 20.63 -60.49
CA GLY A 603 4.44 20.49 -61.94
C GLY A 603 3.61 19.34 -62.50
N ASP A 604 3.63 19.22 -63.82
CA ASP A 604 3.02 18.08 -64.50
C ASP A 604 3.79 16.79 -64.21
N GLU A 605 3.08 15.65 -64.26
CA GLU A 605 3.63 14.34 -63.91
C GLU A 605 4.84 13.92 -64.77
N GLN A 606 4.96 14.46 -65.98
CA GLN A 606 6.09 14.23 -66.88
C GLN A 606 7.36 14.97 -66.44
N LYS A 607 7.22 16.13 -65.79
CA LYS A 607 8.33 16.98 -65.34
C LYS A 607 8.69 16.72 -63.88
N ASN A 608 7.68 16.72 -63.00
CA ASN A 608 7.84 16.56 -61.56
C ASN A 608 6.94 15.41 -61.06
N PRO A 609 7.32 14.13 -61.28
CA PRO A 609 6.52 12.98 -60.86
C PRO A 609 6.44 12.88 -59.33
N TYR A 610 5.26 12.55 -58.80
CA TYR A 610 5.08 12.34 -57.37
C TYR A 610 5.85 11.09 -56.88
N PRO A 611 6.75 11.20 -55.87
CA PRO A 611 7.70 10.15 -55.53
C PRO A 611 7.09 9.04 -54.65
N LYS A 612 6.04 8.36 -55.12
CA LYS A 612 5.26 7.37 -54.36
C LYS A 612 6.12 6.28 -53.72
N ASN A 613 7.09 5.74 -54.46
CA ASN A 613 7.98 4.67 -53.98
C ASN A 613 8.90 5.14 -52.86
N LEU A 614 9.40 6.38 -52.93
CA LEU A 614 10.23 6.95 -51.88
C LEU A 614 9.44 7.13 -50.58
N ILE A 615 8.24 7.68 -50.67
CA ILE A 615 7.36 7.87 -49.50
C ILE A 615 7.03 6.53 -48.82
N GLU A 616 6.78 5.45 -49.59
CA GLU A 616 6.60 4.11 -49.01
C GLU A 616 7.88 3.56 -48.37
N LYS A 617 9.05 3.83 -48.96
CA LYS A 617 10.35 3.46 -48.34
C LYS A 617 10.57 4.19 -47.02
N ILE A 618 10.22 5.48 -46.92
CA ILE A 618 10.29 6.27 -45.68
C ILE A 618 9.48 5.58 -44.56
N TYR A 619 8.23 5.17 -44.84
CA TYR A 619 7.44 4.45 -43.85
C TYR A 619 8.03 3.08 -43.47
N LYS A 620 8.59 2.34 -44.44
CA LYS A 620 9.28 1.07 -44.19
C LYS A 620 10.54 1.24 -43.35
N ASN A 621 11.21 2.40 -43.45
CA ASN A 621 12.35 2.78 -42.60
C ASN A 621 11.95 3.17 -41.17
N ASN A 622 10.67 3.04 -40.81
CA ASN A 622 10.11 3.49 -39.55
C ASN A 622 10.09 5.01 -39.35
N SER A 623 9.98 5.80 -40.43
CA SER A 623 9.95 7.27 -40.37
C SER A 623 8.66 7.85 -40.96
N ILE A 624 8.33 9.10 -40.59
CA ILE A 624 7.24 9.89 -41.16
C ILE A 624 7.80 10.83 -42.23
N PRO A 625 7.22 10.89 -43.44
CA PRO A 625 7.64 11.86 -44.44
C PRO A 625 7.26 13.29 -44.04
N LEU A 626 8.22 14.21 -44.13
CA LEU A 626 8.00 15.66 -44.16
C LEU A 626 8.17 16.16 -45.58
N ILE A 627 7.07 16.53 -46.23
CA ILE A 627 7.07 17.01 -47.61
C ILE A 627 7.08 18.54 -47.58
N THR A 628 8.21 19.12 -47.97
CA THR A 628 8.30 20.54 -48.33
C THR A 628 7.73 20.71 -49.72
N TRP A 629 6.56 21.32 -49.83
CA TRP A 629 5.77 21.35 -51.06
C TRP A 629 5.87 22.74 -51.71
N GLU A 630 6.64 22.82 -52.78
CA GLU A 630 7.14 24.06 -53.36
C GLU A 630 6.29 24.46 -54.59
N PRO A 631 5.54 25.58 -54.52
CA PRO A 631 4.54 25.95 -55.52
C PRO A 631 5.16 26.60 -56.77
N TRP A 632 6.10 25.91 -57.42
CA TRP A 632 6.62 26.28 -58.74
C TRP A 632 5.51 26.22 -59.80
N ALA A 633 5.27 27.31 -60.51
CA ALA A 633 4.21 27.40 -61.50
C ALA A 633 4.69 27.10 -62.94
N SER A 634 5.99 27.20 -63.21
CA SER A 634 6.58 27.08 -64.55
C SER A 634 6.50 25.68 -65.15
N ASP A 635 6.37 24.65 -64.32
CA ASP A 635 6.37 23.25 -64.74
C ASP A 635 4.99 22.67 -65.08
N PHE A 636 3.98 23.54 -65.21
CA PHE A 636 2.66 23.17 -65.73
C PHE A 636 2.50 23.56 -67.20
N THR A 637 2.08 22.61 -68.03
CA THR A 637 1.85 22.78 -69.48
C THR A 637 0.76 23.80 -69.78
N PHE A 638 -0.24 23.96 -68.91
CA PHE A 638 -1.27 25.00 -69.05
C PHE A 638 -0.75 26.44 -68.85
N ASN A 639 0.50 26.60 -68.38
CA ASN A 639 1.17 27.89 -68.26
C ASN A 639 2.11 28.20 -69.43
N ASN A 640 2.21 27.34 -70.46
CA ASN A 640 3.16 27.50 -71.56
C ASN A 640 2.94 28.75 -72.44
N GLY A 641 1.77 29.41 -72.35
CA GLY A 641 1.48 30.66 -73.05
C GLY A 641 1.88 31.96 -72.33
N LEU A 642 2.47 31.87 -71.13
CA LEU A 642 2.93 33.01 -70.33
C LEU A 642 4.46 33.15 -70.39
N GLY A 643 4.99 34.37 -70.27
CA GLY A 643 6.44 34.59 -70.17
C GLY A 643 7.04 33.94 -68.91
N PRO A 644 8.35 33.56 -68.88
CA PRO A 644 8.96 32.87 -67.75
C PRO A 644 8.76 33.56 -66.39
N GLU A 645 8.84 34.89 -66.33
CA GLU A 645 8.58 35.65 -65.11
C GLU A 645 7.09 35.75 -64.76
N GLU A 646 6.20 35.79 -65.77
CA GLU A 646 4.75 35.87 -65.56
C GLU A 646 4.18 34.57 -65.01
N LYS A 647 4.79 33.42 -65.36
CA LYS A 647 4.36 32.09 -64.87
C LYS A 647 4.34 32.03 -63.35
N GLU A 648 5.32 32.66 -62.69
CA GLU A 648 5.56 32.55 -61.25
C GLU A 648 4.91 33.67 -60.41
N ARG A 649 4.39 34.73 -61.05
CA ARG A 649 3.75 35.84 -60.35
C ARG A 649 2.38 35.46 -59.78
N LYS A 650 2.02 36.08 -58.65
CA LYS A 650 0.67 36.02 -58.04
C LYS A 650 0.17 34.59 -57.78
N ILE A 651 1.06 33.64 -57.51
CA ILE A 651 0.74 32.22 -57.32
C ILE A 651 -0.35 32.00 -56.26
N PHE A 652 -0.31 32.71 -55.13
CA PHE A 652 -1.32 32.53 -54.07
C PHE A 652 -2.71 33.02 -54.46
N LYS A 653 -2.81 34.11 -55.23
CA LYS A 653 -4.08 34.59 -55.79
C LYS A 653 -4.68 33.53 -56.72
N ARG A 654 -3.86 32.97 -57.60
CA ARG A 654 -4.23 31.93 -58.57
C ARG A 654 -4.65 30.61 -57.89
N ILE A 655 -4.00 30.25 -56.78
CA ILE A 655 -4.41 29.11 -55.95
C ILE A 655 -5.81 29.34 -55.37
N LYS A 656 -6.09 30.52 -54.79
CA LYS A 656 -7.45 30.84 -54.31
C LYS A 656 -8.45 30.72 -55.48
N GLU A 657 -8.14 31.28 -56.65
CA GLU A 657 -9.04 31.28 -57.81
C GLU A 657 -9.37 29.88 -58.34
N GLY A 658 -8.68 28.84 -57.87
CA GLY A 658 -8.99 27.44 -58.16
C GLY A 658 -8.21 26.86 -59.33
N ILE A 659 -7.27 27.63 -59.91
CA ILE A 659 -6.49 27.24 -61.10
C ILE A 659 -5.73 25.93 -60.86
N TYR A 660 -5.27 25.69 -59.64
CA TYR A 660 -4.48 24.52 -59.26
C TYR A 660 -5.27 23.46 -58.49
N ASP A 661 -6.59 23.61 -58.32
CA ASP A 661 -7.41 22.71 -57.48
C ASP A 661 -7.34 21.26 -57.95
N ALA A 662 -7.29 21.01 -59.26
CA ALA A 662 -7.16 19.67 -59.81
C ALA A 662 -5.85 18.98 -59.39
N TYR A 663 -4.73 19.71 -59.45
CA TYR A 663 -3.42 19.22 -58.99
C TYR A 663 -3.41 19.02 -57.47
N ILE A 664 -3.89 20.01 -56.71
CA ILE A 664 -3.96 19.95 -55.24
C ILE A 664 -4.80 18.74 -54.80
N LEU A 665 -5.97 18.51 -55.40
CA LEU A 665 -6.83 17.36 -55.10
C LEU A 665 -6.19 16.03 -55.51
N LYS A 666 -5.41 15.97 -56.59
CA LYS A 666 -4.64 14.78 -56.99
C LYS A 666 -3.62 14.41 -55.92
N ILE A 667 -2.80 15.37 -55.48
CA ILE A 667 -1.81 15.15 -54.42
C ILE A 667 -2.51 14.83 -53.09
N ALA A 668 -3.57 15.54 -52.74
CA ALA A 668 -4.34 15.28 -51.53
C ALA A 668 -4.90 13.84 -51.49
N LYS A 669 -5.41 13.32 -52.62
CA LYS A 669 -5.87 11.93 -52.74
C LYS A 669 -4.71 10.93 -52.59
N GLN A 670 -3.53 11.23 -53.14
CA GLN A 670 -2.35 10.39 -52.98
C GLN A 670 -1.89 10.34 -51.52
N LEU A 671 -1.75 11.49 -50.86
CA LEU A 671 -1.38 11.58 -49.45
C LEU A 671 -2.40 10.86 -48.55
N LYS A 672 -3.70 11.02 -48.83
CA LYS A 672 -4.77 10.31 -48.11
C LYS A 672 -4.68 8.79 -48.27
N SER A 673 -4.27 8.29 -49.43
CA SER A 673 -4.24 6.85 -49.75
C SER A 673 -3.33 6.03 -48.84
N TYR A 674 -2.27 6.65 -48.29
CA TYR A 674 -1.37 6.00 -47.34
C TYR A 674 -2.05 5.62 -46.03
N LYS A 675 -3.09 6.36 -45.63
CA LYS A 675 -3.72 6.26 -44.31
C LYS A 675 -2.72 6.36 -43.14
N ARG A 676 -1.58 7.01 -43.37
CA ARG A 676 -0.50 7.20 -42.41
C ARG A 676 -0.19 8.70 -42.31
N PRO A 677 0.32 9.19 -41.17
CA PRO A 677 0.64 10.61 -41.03
C PRO A 677 1.69 11.07 -42.05
N VAL A 678 1.51 12.27 -42.58
CA VAL A 678 2.49 12.98 -43.43
C VAL A 678 2.58 14.41 -42.95
N PHE A 679 3.77 14.91 -42.67
CA PHE A 679 3.95 16.34 -42.46
C PHE A 679 3.99 17.06 -43.81
N LEU A 680 3.21 18.12 -43.97
CA LEU A 680 3.17 18.93 -45.19
C LEU A 680 3.56 20.37 -44.87
N ARG A 681 4.70 20.79 -45.39
CA ARG A 681 5.26 22.14 -45.29
C ARG A 681 5.04 22.85 -46.62
N PHE A 682 3.86 23.41 -46.80
CA PHE A 682 3.48 24.10 -48.04
C PHE A 682 4.12 25.50 -48.10
N ALA A 683 4.71 25.83 -49.25
CA ALA A 683 5.32 27.13 -49.54
C ALA A 683 6.20 27.60 -48.37
N HIS A 684 7.23 26.80 -48.05
CA HIS A 684 8.16 27.16 -46.98
C HIS A 684 8.77 28.52 -47.27
N GLU A 685 9.05 29.27 -46.20
CA GLU A 685 9.74 30.55 -46.31
C GLU A 685 9.04 31.51 -47.28
N PHE A 686 7.71 31.59 -47.19
CA PHE A 686 6.86 32.41 -48.06
C PHE A 686 7.16 33.92 -47.99
N ASP A 687 8.00 34.37 -47.07
CA ASP A 687 8.51 35.74 -46.95
C ASP A 687 9.99 35.89 -47.38
N ASN A 688 10.61 34.81 -47.87
CA ASN A 688 11.99 34.82 -48.36
C ASN A 688 12.06 35.26 -49.83
N PRO A 689 12.70 36.41 -50.14
CA PRO A 689 12.75 36.97 -51.49
C PRO A 689 13.47 36.07 -52.52
N PHE A 690 14.23 35.06 -52.08
CA PHE A 690 14.86 34.09 -52.99
C PHE A 690 13.85 33.18 -53.72
N TYR A 691 12.63 33.04 -53.20
CA TYR A 691 11.58 32.24 -53.82
C TYR A 691 10.54 33.10 -54.52
N PRO A 692 10.02 32.71 -55.70
CA PRO A 692 9.02 33.51 -56.39
C PRO A 692 7.63 33.48 -55.73
N TRP A 693 7.34 32.50 -54.87
CA TRP A 693 6.12 32.50 -54.04
C TRP A 693 6.22 33.43 -52.82
N SER A 694 7.14 34.39 -52.84
CA SER A 694 7.28 35.44 -51.85
C SER A 694 6.84 36.81 -52.42
N PRO A 695 7.06 37.93 -51.71
CA PRO A 695 6.84 39.25 -52.27
C PRO A 695 7.60 39.52 -53.58
N SER A 696 8.67 38.78 -53.89
CA SER A 696 9.41 38.92 -55.16
C SER A 696 8.61 38.48 -56.40
N GLY A 697 7.60 37.62 -56.24
CA GLY A 697 6.63 37.29 -57.29
C GLY A 697 5.30 38.06 -57.17
N ASP A 698 5.34 39.27 -56.63
CA ASP A 698 4.18 40.14 -56.39
C ASP A 698 3.12 39.57 -55.43
N ASN A 699 3.47 38.60 -54.57
CA ASN A 699 2.53 37.99 -53.62
C ASN A 699 2.40 38.81 -52.32
N THR A 700 1.18 38.87 -51.76
CA THR A 700 0.90 39.52 -50.47
C THR A 700 0.61 38.52 -49.35
N SER A 701 0.79 38.93 -48.09
CA SER A 701 0.45 38.11 -46.92
C SER A 701 -1.03 37.71 -46.86
N SER A 702 -1.93 38.61 -47.27
CA SER A 702 -3.35 38.29 -47.36
C SER A 702 -3.65 37.25 -48.44
N GLU A 703 -2.95 37.27 -49.57
CA GLU A 703 -3.10 36.25 -50.62
C GLU A 703 -2.60 34.89 -50.12
N PHE A 704 -1.45 34.84 -49.45
CA PHE A 704 -0.93 33.63 -48.80
C PHE A 704 -1.94 33.02 -47.82
N ILE A 705 -2.48 33.80 -46.88
CA ILE A 705 -3.45 33.29 -45.88
C ILE A 705 -4.70 32.71 -46.57
N LYS A 706 -5.19 33.36 -47.63
CA LYS A 706 -6.35 32.87 -48.39
C LYS A 706 -6.01 31.57 -49.15
N ALA A 707 -4.85 31.49 -49.78
CA ALA A 707 -4.37 30.29 -50.45
C ALA A 707 -4.20 29.12 -49.47
N TRP A 708 -3.52 29.34 -48.34
CA TRP A 708 -3.34 28.34 -47.28
C TRP A 708 -4.68 27.74 -46.82
N LYS A 709 -5.65 28.61 -46.49
CA LYS A 709 -6.99 28.17 -46.06
C LYS A 709 -7.74 27.42 -47.16
N HIS A 710 -7.58 27.82 -48.42
CA HIS A 710 -8.19 27.14 -49.56
C HIS A 710 -7.62 25.73 -49.74
N ILE A 711 -6.30 25.57 -49.77
CA ILE A 711 -5.65 24.25 -49.86
C ILE A 711 -6.08 23.36 -48.67
N HIS A 712 -6.02 23.89 -47.44
CA HIS A 712 -6.47 23.16 -46.26
C HIS A 712 -7.94 22.72 -46.39
N SER A 713 -8.82 23.57 -46.93
CA SER A 713 -10.22 23.24 -47.20
C SER A 713 -10.38 22.13 -48.25
N LEU A 714 -9.58 22.12 -49.31
CA LEU A 714 -9.60 21.07 -50.34
C LEU A 714 -9.19 19.71 -49.75
N PHE A 715 -8.14 19.66 -48.94
CA PHE A 715 -7.77 18.44 -48.18
C PHE A 715 -8.88 18.00 -47.24
N GLY A 716 -9.52 18.95 -46.55
CA GLY A 716 -10.68 18.69 -45.69
C GLY A 716 -11.88 18.10 -46.44
N SER A 717 -12.17 18.58 -47.66
CA SER A 717 -13.30 18.14 -48.48
C SER A 717 -13.24 16.64 -48.83
N ILE A 718 -12.02 16.10 -48.97
CA ILE A 718 -11.79 14.68 -49.24
C ILE A 718 -11.49 13.88 -47.97
N LYS A 719 -11.60 14.46 -46.77
CA LYS A 719 -11.22 13.84 -45.48
C LYS A 719 -9.75 13.41 -45.41
N GLY A 720 -8.83 14.22 -45.93
CA GLY A 720 -7.37 13.99 -45.87
C GLY A 720 -6.74 14.33 -44.51
N ASN A 721 -7.31 13.84 -43.40
CA ASN A 721 -6.89 14.26 -42.05
C ASN A 721 -5.60 13.59 -41.55
N ASN A 722 -4.96 12.78 -42.37
CA ASN A 722 -3.64 12.22 -42.07
C ASN A 722 -2.50 13.19 -42.40
N VAL A 723 -2.81 14.37 -42.94
CA VAL A 723 -1.83 15.43 -43.21
C VAL A 723 -1.71 16.34 -41.99
N VAL A 724 -0.47 16.54 -41.55
CA VAL A 724 -0.09 17.41 -40.44
C VAL A 724 0.53 18.69 -41.01
N TRP A 725 -0.08 19.84 -40.73
CA TRP A 725 0.27 21.11 -41.37
C TRP A 725 1.43 21.83 -40.66
N VAL A 726 2.51 22.06 -41.39
CA VAL A 726 3.72 22.75 -40.90
C VAL A 726 3.83 24.13 -41.55
N TRP A 727 3.59 25.19 -40.77
CA TRP A 727 3.67 26.58 -41.24
C TRP A 727 5.04 27.18 -40.90
N ASN A 728 5.81 27.58 -41.91
CA ASN A 728 7.23 27.92 -41.77
C ASN A 728 7.53 29.32 -42.34
N PRO A 729 7.53 30.38 -41.51
CA PRO A 729 8.07 31.68 -41.90
C PRO A 729 9.61 31.65 -42.01
N TRP A 730 10.20 32.56 -42.78
CA TRP A 730 11.64 32.77 -42.92
C TRP A 730 12.18 33.77 -41.90
N LYS A 731 11.43 34.85 -41.60
CA LYS A 731 11.81 35.87 -40.60
C LYS A 731 10.76 36.06 -39.49
N PRO A 732 11.19 36.45 -38.28
CA PRO A 732 10.27 36.70 -37.16
C PRO A 732 9.19 37.76 -37.46
N ASN A 733 9.50 38.76 -38.29
CA ASN A 733 8.57 39.84 -38.63
C ASN A 733 7.39 39.36 -39.49
N ALA A 734 7.54 38.25 -40.23
CA ALA A 734 6.45 37.68 -41.00
C ALA A 734 5.42 36.92 -40.14
N VAL A 735 5.79 36.57 -38.89
CA VAL A 735 5.00 35.69 -38.04
C VAL A 735 3.58 36.22 -37.83
N GLU A 736 3.44 37.51 -37.48
CA GLU A 736 2.14 38.11 -37.18
C GLU A 736 1.28 38.31 -38.44
N ASN A 737 1.91 38.68 -39.57
CA ASN A 737 1.21 39.08 -40.78
C ASN A 737 0.77 37.92 -41.68
N TYR A 738 1.43 36.75 -41.58
CA TYR A 738 1.19 35.59 -42.45
C TYR A 738 0.50 34.42 -41.73
N PHE A 739 0.25 34.51 -40.42
CA PHE A 739 -0.34 33.40 -39.66
C PHE A 739 -1.81 33.15 -40.08
N PRO A 740 -2.14 31.97 -40.64
CA PRO A 740 -3.48 31.70 -41.16
C PRO A 740 -4.52 31.45 -40.06
N GLY A 741 -4.08 31.26 -38.81
CA GLY A 741 -4.91 30.96 -37.65
C GLY A 741 -4.68 29.55 -37.12
N SER A 742 -4.90 29.36 -35.82
CA SER A 742 -4.52 28.14 -35.10
C SER A 742 -5.27 26.87 -35.52
N ASP A 743 -6.43 26.98 -36.16
CA ASP A 743 -7.18 25.84 -36.69
C ASP A 743 -6.61 25.31 -38.03
N TYR A 744 -5.66 26.02 -38.65
CA TYR A 744 -5.06 25.68 -39.95
C TYR A 744 -3.58 25.31 -39.86
N VAL A 745 -3.01 25.28 -38.65
CA VAL A 745 -1.58 25.04 -38.39
C VAL A 745 -1.46 24.05 -37.24
N ASP A 746 -0.76 22.93 -37.47
CA ASP A 746 -0.48 21.94 -36.44
C ASP A 746 0.90 22.17 -35.80
N TRP A 747 1.88 22.54 -36.62
CA TRP A 747 3.26 22.81 -36.24
C TRP A 747 3.75 24.15 -36.80
N ILE A 748 4.52 24.86 -35.99
CA ILE A 748 5.28 26.03 -36.47
C ILE A 748 6.67 25.53 -36.88
N GLY A 749 7.03 25.72 -38.14
CA GLY A 749 8.36 25.44 -38.67
C GLY A 749 9.28 26.64 -38.50
N VAL A 750 10.56 26.39 -38.22
CA VAL A 750 11.61 27.43 -38.19
C VAL A 750 12.87 26.89 -38.87
N THR A 751 13.41 27.69 -39.78
CA THR A 751 14.75 27.48 -40.36
C THR A 751 15.79 28.12 -39.43
N ALA A 752 16.69 27.31 -38.89
CA ALA A 752 17.74 27.72 -37.96
C ALA A 752 19.10 27.21 -38.48
N LEU A 753 19.58 27.86 -39.54
CA LEU A 753 20.85 27.56 -40.19
C LEU A 753 21.89 28.65 -39.88
N ASN A 754 23.06 28.25 -39.37
CA ASN A 754 24.22 29.14 -39.22
C ASN A 754 25.14 29.01 -40.44
N TYR A 755 25.19 30.02 -41.30
CA TYR A 755 26.08 30.07 -42.46
C TYR A 755 27.54 30.42 -42.11
N GLY A 756 27.87 30.56 -40.82
CA GLY A 756 29.23 30.89 -40.39
C GLY A 756 29.72 32.22 -40.98
N THR A 757 30.96 32.27 -41.49
CA THR A 757 31.48 33.49 -42.12
C THR A 757 30.83 33.83 -43.47
N TYR A 758 29.94 32.98 -44.01
CA TYR A 758 29.13 33.30 -45.20
C TYR A 758 27.85 34.09 -44.89
N ASN A 759 27.54 34.32 -43.62
CA ASN A 759 26.50 35.29 -43.29
C ASN A 759 26.84 36.65 -43.93
N SER A 760 25.82 37.42 -44.35
CA SER A 760 26.03 38.69 -45.06
C SER A 760 26.84 39.73 -44.28
N ASP A 761 26.91 39.59 -42.97
CA ASP A 761 27.70 40.41 -42.05
C ASP A 761 28.98 39.71 -41.53
N GLY A 762 29.27 38.51 -42.04
CA GLY A 762 30.43 37.69 -41.68
C GLY A 762 30.41 37.12 -40.26
N LYS A 763 29.33 37.29 -39.49
CA LYS A 763 29.29 36.91 -38.07
C LYS A 763 28.92 35.44 -37.85
N TRP A 764 29.48 34.85 -36.80
CA TRP A 764 29.07 33.55 -36.28
C TRP A 764 27.87 33.73 -35.33
N TYR A 765 26.74 33.10 -35.66
CA TYR A 765 25.52 33.19 -34.85
C TYR A 765 25.34 31.94 -33.99
N GLU A 766 25.07 32.12 -32.70
CA GLU A 766 24.65 31.03 -31.83
C GLU A 766 23.19 30.67 -32.09
N PHE A 767 22.78 29.45 -31.74
CA PHE A 767 21.38 29.03 -31.90
C PHE A 767 20.38 29.98 -31.22
N GLU A 768 20.71 30.50 -30.03
CA GLU A 768 19.86 31.45 -29.33
C GLU A 768 19.62 32.72 -30.15
N ASP A 769 20.65 33.22 -30.86
CA ASP A 769 20.54 34.42 -31.69
C ASP A 769 19.58 34.21 -32.87
N LEU A 770 19.58 33.00 -33.44
CA LEU A 770 18.71 32.63 -34.55
C LEU A 770 17.25 32.41 -34.11
N TYR A 771 17.02 31.79 -32.94
CA TYR A 771 15.70 31.33 -32.53
C TYR A 771 14.95 32.29 -31.60
N LYS A 772 15.64 32.97 -30.68
CA LYS A 772 15.02 33.81 -29.66
C LYS A 772 14.08 34.89 -30.23
N PRO A 773 14.40 35.56 -31.36
CA PRO A 773 13.46 36.49 -31.98
C PRO A 773 12.12 35.84 -32.39
N PHE A 774 12.15 34.59 -32.87
CA PHE A 774 10.94 33.83 -33.16
C PHE A 774 10.18 33.46 -31.89
N HIS A 775 10.89 32.98 -30.86
CA HIS A 775 10.31 32.67 -29.54
C HIS A 775 9.49 33.84 -28.98
N GLU A 776 10.03 35.06 -29.02
CA GLU A 776 9.33 36.25 -28.54
C GLU A 776 8.05 36.54 -29.33
N LYS A 777 8.06 36.31 -30.65
CA LYS A 777 6.87 36.45 -31.49
C LYS A 777 5.83 35.35 -31.24
N PHE A 778 6.26 34.12 -30.98
CA PHE A 778 5.36 33.00 -30.72
C PHE A 778 4.59 33.14 -29.40
N LYS A 779 5.09 33.91 -28.43
CA LYS A 779 4.34 34.23 -27.19
C LYS A 779 2.99 34.89 -27.46
N ASN A 780 2.86 35.59 -28.59
CA ASN A 780 1.63 36.27 -29.01
C ASN A 780 0.67 35.36 -29.80
N LEU A 781 1.10 34.15 -30.16
CA LEU A 781 0.28 33.17 -30.87
C LEU A 781 -0.31 32.12 -29.92
N PRO A 782 -1.41 31.45 -30.31
CA PRO A 782 -1.85 30.24 -29.63
C PRO A 782 -0.73 29.21 -29.57
N LYS A 783 -0.56 28.56 -28.41
CA LYS A 783 0.51 27.58 -28.17
C LYS A 783 0.48 26.45 -29.20
N LYS A 784 1.57 26.28 -29.94
CA LYS A 784 1.80 25.21 -30.93
C LYS A 784 3.21 24.63 -30.73
N PRO A 785 3.41 23.32 -30.99
CA PRO A 785 4.75 22.75 -30.99
C PRO A 785 5.57 23.34 -32.15
N VAL A 786 6.87 23.55 -31.89
CA VAL A 786 7.81 24.08 -32.88
C VAL A 786 8.70 22.96 -33.41
N MET A 787 8.85 22.93 -34.73
CA MET A 787 9.76 22.07 -35.47
C MET A 787 10.86 22.94 -36.06
N LEU A 788 12.12 22.66 -35.73
CA LEU A 788 13.24 23.22 -36.49
C LEU A 788 13.31 22.42 -37.79
N THR A 789 12.61 22.89 -38.81
CA THR A 789 12.40 22.23 -40.10
C THR A 789 13.68 22.16 -40.93
N GLU A 790 14.62 23.05 -40.64
CA GLU A 790 16.00 23.03 -41.11
C GLU A 790 16.89 23.48 -39.95
N PHE A 791 17.79 22.60 -39.52
CA PHE A 791 18.71 22.87 -38.42
C PHE A 791 20.11 22.43 -38.79
N GLY A 792 21.09 23.33 -38.59
CA GLY A 792 22.48 23.05 -38.87
C GLY A 792 23.37 24.28 -38.81
N SER A 793 24.67 24.01 -38.88
CA SER A 793 25.70 25.03 -38.99
C SER A 793 26.71 24.56 -40.03
N LEU A 794 27.23 25.48 -40.83
CA LEU A 794 28.42 25.21 -41.62
C LEU A 794 29.62 24.99 -40.70
N LYS A 795 30.63 24.27 -41.22
CA LYS A 795 31.93 24.07 -40.56
C LYS A 795 32.84 25.30 -40.68
N LEU A 796 32.47 26.25 -41.54
CA LEU A 796 33.28 27.43 -41.83
C LEU A 796 33.06 28.53 -40.79
N GLY A 797 34.12 29.02 -40.16
CA GLY A 797 34.07 30.13 -39.20
C GLY A 797 33.93 29.74 -37.73
N GLY A 798 33.86 28.44 -37.41
CA GLY A 798 33.70 27.95 -36.03
C GLY A 798 33.54 26.43 -35.95
N ASP A 799 33.24 25.91 -34.76
CA ASP A 799 33.08 24.46 -34.50
C ASP A 799 31.60 24.05 -34.52
N GLN A 800 31.20 23.36 -35.60
CA GLN A 800 29.83 22.83 -35.80
C GLN A 800 29.40 21.87 -34.68
N ALA A 801 30.28 21.02 -34.18
CA ALA A 801 29.95 20.03 -33.15
C ALA A 801 29.72 20.70 -31.79
N SER A 802 30.55 21.70 -31.45
CA SER A 802 30.38 22.52 -30.25
C SER A 802 29.08 23.34 -30.32
N TRP A 803 28.80 23.98 -31.46
CA TRP A 803 27.57 24.72 -31.70
C TRP A 803 26.33 23.85 -31.54
N SER A 804 26.31 22.67 -32.17
CA SER A 804 25.20 21.72 -32.06
C SER A 804 24.97 21.27 -30.62
N LYS A 805 26.03 20.96 -29.87
CA LYS A 805 25.93 20.56 -28.46
C LYS A 805 25.36 21.68 -27.58
N LYS A 806 25.78 22.93 -27.81
CA LYS A 806 25.29 24.10 -27.09
C LYS A 806 23.83 24.38 -27.44
N ALA A 807 23.49 24.38 -28.72
CA ALA A 807 22.13 24.54 -29.21
C ALA A 807 21.16 23.57 -28.53
N ILE A 808 21.47 22.28 -28.51
CA ILE A 808 20.60 21.27 -27.90
C ILE A 808 20.43 21.48 -26.38
N ARG A 809 21.47 21.92 -25.67
CA ARG A 809 21.37 22.27 -24.24
C ARG A 809 20.45 23.46 -24.02
N THR A 810 20.60 24.50 -24.84
CA THR A 810 19.74 25.70 -24.81
C THR A 810 18.29 25.34 -25.13
N ILE A 811 18.04 24.50 -26.14
CA ILE A 811 16.69 24.03 -26.49
C ILE A 811 16.01 23.37 -25.28
N LYS A 812 16.68 22.45 -24.60
CA LYS A 812 16.12 21.76 -23.43
C LYS A 812 15.79 22.69 -22.27
N LYS A 813 16.66 23.69 -22.05
CA LYS A 813 16.62 24.52 -20.86
C LYS A 813 15.67 25.71 -21.04
N ASP A 814 15.79 26.37 -22.19
CA ASP A 814 15.24 27.71 -22.41
C ASP A 814 14.08 27.71 -23.43
N PHE A 815 14.01 26.71 -24.33
CA PHE A 815 13.00 26.65 -25.42
C PHE A 815 12.25 25.31 -25.49
N PRO A 816 11.51 24.91 -24.43
CA PRO A 816 10.83 23.61 -24.35
C PRO A 816 9.68 23.42 -25.34
N GLU A 817 9.24 24.47 -26.04
CA GLU A 817 8.27 24.41 -27.14
C GLU A 817 8.81 23.78 -28.42
N ILE A 818 10.14 23.71 -28.58
CA ILE A 818 10.77 22.97 -29.66
C ILE A 818 10.62 21.48 -29.37
N LYS A 819 9.82 20.80 -30.21
CA LYS A 819 9.49 19.39 -30.08
C LYS A 819 10.02 18.54 -31.23
N SER A 820 10.59 19.17 -32.26
CA SER A 820 11.22 18.44 -33.35
C SER A 820 12.41 19.20 -33.93
N ILE A 821 13.44 18.46 -34.35
CA ILE A 821 14.62 18.98 -35.05
C ILE A 821 14.84 18.15 -36.30
N ILE A 822 14.92 18.80 -37.46
CA ILE A 822 15.23 18.20 -38.76
C ILE A 822 16.64 18.66 -39.15
N LEU A 823 17.58 17.71 -39.16
CA LEU A 823 18.96 17.98 -39.55
C LEU A 823 19.04 18.23 -41.05
N PHE A 824 19.49 19.42 -41.43
CA PHE A 824 19.75 19.73 -42.84
C PHE A 824 21.13 19.15 -43.22
N ASN A 825 21.18 17.88 -43.62
CA ASN A 825 22.42 17.12 -43.83
C ASN A 825 22.74 16.97 -45.33
N SER A 826 23.13 18.06 -45.98
CA SER A 826 23.41 18.11 -47.42
C SER A 826 24.84 18.61 -47.71
N ASN A 827 25.51 17.99 -48.68
CA ASN A 827 26.77 18.47 -49.26
C ASN A 827 26.64 18.90 -50.74
N VAL A 828 25.41 19.03 -51.22
CA VAL A 828 25.05 19.37 -52.61
C VAL A 828 24.15 20.61 -52.66
N ASP A 829 24.20 21.45 -51.62
CA ASP A 829 23.43 22.71 -51.55
C ASP A 829 24.15 23.82 -52.34
N ASP A 830 23.52 24.29 -53.42
CA ASP A 830 24.04 25.30 -54.34
C ASP A 830 23.54 26.72 -54.02
N ASN A 831 22.82 26.92 -52.91
CA ASN A 831 22.33 28.22 -52.44
C ASN A 831 23.44 29.07 -51.79
N ILE A 832 24.46 29.40 -52.57
CA ILE A 832 25.63 30.19 -52.13
C ILE A 832 25.28 31.70 -52.11
N PRO A 833 25.50 32.42 -51.00
CA PRO A 833 25.31 33.86 -50.94
C PRO A 833 26.16 34.59 -52.01
N LYS A 834 25.52 35.47 -52.80
CA LYS A 834 26.14 36.17 -53.95
C LYS A 834 27.36 37.05 -53.61
N THR A 835 27.63 37.29 -52.33
CA THR A 835 28.66 38.22 -51.84
C THR A 835 30.02 37.58 -51.58
N VAL A 836 30.19 36.25 -51.78
CA VAL A 836 31.45 35.56 -51.42
C VAL A 836 31.94 34.64 -52.54
N TYR A 837 33.21 34.80 -52.95
CA TYR A 837 33.85 33.98 -53.98
C TYR A 837 34.15 32.58 -53.42
N HIS A 838 33.64 31.53 -54.08
CA HIS A 838 33.71 30.14 -53.60
C HIS A 838 34.48 29.27 -54.59
N GLN A 839 35.48 28.51 -54.12
CA GLN A 839 36.31 27.63 -54.98
C GLN A 839 35.69 26.26 -55.27
N ASN A 840 34.73 25.80 -54.45
CA ASN A 840 33.99 24.56 -54.63
C ASN A 840 32.49 24.86 -54.60
N GLY A 841 31.75 24.38 -55.61
CA GLY A 841 30.40 24.85 -55.97
C GLY A 841 29.21 24.43 -55.10
N SER A 842 29.39 24.03 -53.83
CA SER A 842 28.29 23.70 -52.92
C SER A 842 28.64 23.92 -51.44
N LEU A 843 27.64 24.22 -50.61
CA LEU A 843 27.72 24.32 -49.15
C LEU A 843 27.66 22.93 -48.50
N ASP A 844 28.58 22.67 -47.54
CA ASP A 844 28.62 21.42 -46.78
C ASP A 844 28.00 21.58 -45.38
N TRP A 845 26.77 21.10 -45.26
CA TRP A 845 26.01 21.05 -44.00
C TRP A 845 26.16 19.70 -43.28
N THR A 846 27.02 18.79 -43.76
CA THR A 846 27.08 17.45 -43.20
C THR A 846 27.55 17.43 -41.74
N PHE A 847 26.90 16.61 -40.91
CA PHE A 847 27.22 16.47 -39.50
C PHE A 847 28.26 15.35 -39.26
N GLU A 848 29.33 15.68 -38.55
CA GLU A 848 30.39 14.70 -38.22
C GLU A 848 30.08 13.83 -36.99
N LYS A 849 29.37 14.38 -36.00
CA LYS A 849 29.05 13.71 -34.72
C LYS A 849 27.56 13.81 -34.37
N LEU A 850 26.78 12.85 -34.86
CA LEU A 850 25.32 12.80 -34.66
C LEU A 850 24.90 12.33 -33.26
N SER A 851 25.74 11.56 -32.56
CA SER A 851 25.42 10.97 -31.25
C SER A 851 25.08 12.01 -30.16
N VAL A 852 25.66 13.22 -30.23
CA VAL A 852 25.41 14.30 -29.27
C VAL A 852 23.99 14.86 -29.38
N ILE A 853 23.40 14.81 -30.58
CA ILE A 853 22.06 15.31 -30.88
C ILE A 853 21.01 14.26 -30.48
N ASP A 854 21.28 12.99 -30.83
CA ASP A 854 20.42 11.83 -30.58
C ASP A 854 20.13 11.61 -29.08
N THR A 855 21.17 11.39 -28.26
CA THR A 855 21.03 11.09 -26.82
C THR A 855 20.40 12.24 -26.05
N ALA A 856 20.39 13.44 -26.62
CA ALA A 856 19.84 14.59 -25.98
C ALA A 856 18.33 14.75 -26.25
N LEU A 857 17.80 14.51 -27.44
CA LEU A 857 16.38 14.78 -27.69
C LEU A 857 15.42 13.77 -27.02
N ASN A 858 15.88 12.59 -26.59
CA ASN A 858 15.03 11.52 -26.04
C ASN A 858 13.77 11.31 -26.92
N HIS A 859 13.98 11.27 -28.23
CA HIS A 859 12.91 11.13 -29.20
C HIS A 859 12.42 9.67 -29.25
N SER A 860 11.17 9.48 -29.64
CA SER A 860 10.59 8.15 -29.79
C SER A 860 9.34 8.21 -30.66
N LEU A 861 9.34 7.45 -31.76
CA LEU A 861 8.16 7.27 -32.59
C LEU A 861 7.46 5.93 -32.30
N PRO A 862 6.23 5.93 -31.74
CA PRO A 862 5.45 4.72 -31.58
C PRO A 862 5.16 4.03 -32.91
N LYS A 863 5.51 2.74 -33.03
CA LYS A 863 5.36 1.96 -34.27
C LYS A 863 3.93 1.90 -34.82
N TYR A 864 2.91 2.02 -33.95
CA TYR A 864 1.51 1.99 -34.38
C TYR A 864 1.15 3.16 -35.31
N ILE A 865 1.86 4.29 -35.22
CA ILE A 865 1.59 5.50 -36.01
C ILE A 865 1.85 5.24 -37.50
N LEU A 866 2.80 4.37 -37.79
CA LEU A 866 3.23 4.01 -39.14
C LEU A 866 2.37 2.93 -39.78
N GLN A 867 1.44 2.35 -39.03
CA GLN A 867 0.47 1.42 -39.59
C GLN A 867 -0.65 2.19 -40.29
N PRO A 868 -1.20 1.68 -41.41
CA PRO A 868 -2.37 2.28 -42.04
C PRO A 868 -3.53 2.40 -41.05
N GLN A 869 -3.92 3.62 -40.75
CA GLN A 869 -4.98 3.93 -39.80
C GLN A 869 -6.35 3.77 -40.48
N ASN A 870 -7.23 2.99 -39.87
CA ASN A 870 -8.61 2.86 -40.36
C ASN A 870 -9.53 3.97 -39.82
N TYR A 871 -9.01 4.85 -38.97
CA TYR A 871 -9.80 5.88 -38.33
C TYR A 871 -9.84 7.16 -39.21
N THR A 872 -11.04 7.64 -39.52
CA THR A 872 -11.23 8.89 -40.28
C THR A 872 -12.05 9.90 -39.48
N TRP A 873 -11.64 11.17 -39.56
CA TRP A 873 -12.43 12.31 -39.09
C TRP A 873 -13.30 12.86 -40.23
N PRO A 874 -14.57 13.21 -40.02
CA PRO A 874 -15.43 12.81 -38.91
C PRO A 874 -15.81 11.33 -39.05
N ILE A 875 -15.91 10.63 -37.91
CA ILE A 875 -16.55 9.31 -37.84
C ILE A 875 -18.01 9.52 -38.28
N SER A 876 -18.54 8.61 -39.09
CA SER A 876 -19.78 8.82 -39.88
C SER A 876 -20.91 9.49 -39.08
N LYS A 877 -21.53 10.54 -39.65
CA LYS A 877 -22.84 11.03 -39.19
C LYS A 877 -23.82 9.86 -39.27
N SER A 878 -24.37 9.38 -38.16
CA SER A 878 -25.48 8.42 -38.25
C SER A 878 -26.76 9.17 -38.60
N SER A 879 -27.71 8.45 -39.18
CA SER A 879 -29.01 8.97 -39.57
C SER A 879 -30.00 9.10 -38.40
N LYS A 880 -29.68 8.56 -37.21
CA LYS A 880 -30.53 8.60 -36.02
C LYS A 880 -29.94 9.50 -34.95
N LYS A 881 -30.54 10.68 -34.75
CA LYS A 881 -30.18 11.60 -33.67
C LYS A 881 -30.59 11.02 -32.30
N TYR A 882 -29.62 10.82 -31.42
CA TYR A 882 -29.86 10.46 -30.01
C TYR A 882 -30.63 11.58 -29.29
N SER A 883 -31.67 11.22 -28.53
CA SER A 883 -32.47 12.16 -27.73
C SER A 883 -32.05 12.10 -26.25
N PRO A 884 -31.44 13.17 -25.69
CA PRO A 884 -30.92 13.17 -24.32
C PRO A 884 -31.97 13.11 -23.22
N ILE A 885 -31.67 12.44 -22.12
CA ILE A 885 -32.40 12.52 -20.85
C ILE A 885 -31.92 13.74 -20.06
N HIS A 886 -32.83 14.53 -19.47
CA HIS A 886 -32.48 15.70 -18.68
C HIS A 886 -32.78 15.50 -17.19
N PHE A 887 -32.02 16.18 -16.31
CA PHE A 887 -32.43 16.27 -14.90
C PHE A 887 -33.67 17.16 -14.75
N ASN A 888 -34.70 16.62 -14.10
CA ASN A 888 -35.96 17.33 -13.82
C ASN A 888 -36.01 17.97 -12.42
N PHE A 889 -34.88 18.11 -11.73
CA PHE A 889 -34.81 18.67 -10.37
C PHE A 889 -33.63 19.65 -10.22
N THR A 890 -33.67 20.43 -9.13
CA THR A 890 -32.60 21.34 -8.73
C THR A 890 -31.47 20.56 -8.05
N MET A 891 -30.27 20.65 -8.59
CA MET A 891 -29.09 19.95 -8.10
C MET A 891 -28.16 20.95 -7.41
N LYS A 892 -28.14 20.90 -6.08
CA LYS A 892 -27.18 21.63 -5.24
C LYS A 892 -26.24 20.60 -4.67
N GLY A 893 -25.05 20.46 -5.22
CA GLY A 893 -24.15 19.39 -4.78
C GLY A 893 -22.74 19.79 -4.46
N VAL A 894 -22.03 18.82 -3.91
CA VAL A 894 -20.62 18.89 -3.56
C VAL A 894 -19.94 17.57 -3.90
N ARG A 895 -18.69 17.63 -4.36
CA ARG A 895 -17.91 16.44 -4.63
C ARG A 895 -17.30 15.90 -3.34
N TYR A 896 -17.42 14.60 -3.12
CA TYR A 896 -16.92 13.94 -1.93
C TYR A 896 -15.63 13.17 -2.25
N LYS A 897 -14.49 13.87 -2.20
CA LYS A 897 -13.16 13.29 -2.50
C LYS A 897 -12.45 12.64 -1.31
N LYS A 898 -12.98 12.85 -0.11
CA LYS A 898 -12.44 12.31 1.15
C LYS A 898 -12.40 10.78 1.07
N GLY A 899 -11.28 10.16 1.41
CA GLY A 899 -11.14 8.69 1.50
C GLY A 899 -11.18 7.89 0.18
N GLN A 900 -11.28 8.51 -1.00
CA GLN A 900 -11.46 7.79 -2.27
C GLN A 900 -10.35 6.75 -2.56
N ASN A 901 -9.08 7.11 -2.35
CA ASN A 901 -7.95 6.20 -2.53
C ASN A 901 -7.48 5.59 -1.19
N TRP A 902 -8.24 4.64 -0.65
CA TRP A 902 -7.99 4.08 0.69
C TRP A 902 -6.54 3.64 0.97
N LYS A 903 -5.75 3.26 -0.04
CA LYS A 903 -4.34 2.83 0.12
C LYS A 903 -3.41 4.00 0.49
N ASN A 904 -3.68 5.16 -0.10
CA ASN A 904 -2.82 6.33 -0.02
C ASN A 904 -3.48 7.46 0.79
N ASN A 905 -4.78 7.38 1.06
CA ASN A 905 -5.54 8.41 1.74
C ASN A 905 -5.39 8.28 3.26
N HIS A 906 -5.30 9.41 3.94
CA HIS A 906 -5.19 9.48 5.40
C HIS A 906 -6.56 9.38 6.12
N PHE A 907 -7.66 9.46 5.38
CA PHE A 907 -9.02 9.32 5.91
C PHE A 907 -9.55 7.90 5.73
N VAL A 908 -10.24 7.41 6.76
CA VAL A 908 -11.07 6.19 6.71
C VAL A 908 -12.53 6.63 6.67
N LEU A 909 -13.31 6.09 5.72
CA LEU A 909 -14.74 6.36 5.60
C LEU A 909 -15.54 5.31 6.36
N ASP A 910 -15.47 5.39 7.69
CA ASP A 910 -16.35 4.62 8.57
C ASP A 910 -17.76 5.22 8.62
N LYS A 911 -18.66 4.47 9.25
CA LYS A 911 -20.06 4.86 9.46
C LYS A 911 -20.19 6.26 10.09
N ASP A 912 -19.54 6.50 11.22
CA ASP A 912 -19.78 7.71 12.01
C ASP A 912 -19.27 8.95 11.28
N GLN A 913 -18.15 8.81 10.58
CA GLN A 913 -17.60 9.89 9.76
C GLN A 913 -18.53 10.25 8.60
N LEU A 914 -19.11 9.25 7.93
CA LEU A 914 -20.06 9.47 6.84
C LEU A 914 -21.39 10.06 7.33
N GLU A 915 -21.94 9.56 8.43
CA GLU A 915 -23.17 10.11 9.02
C GLU A 915 -22.95 11.59 9.39
N LYS A 916 -21.87 11.91 10.11
CA LYS A 916 -21.51 13.28 10.47
C LYS A 916 -21.30 14.18 9.25
N ASP A 917 -20.56 13.70 8.23
CA ASP A 917 -20.29 14.49 7.04
C ASP A 917 -21.58 14.72 6.24
N PHE A 918 -22.44 13.72 6.08
CA PHE A 918 -23.67 13.83 5.28
C PHE A 918 -24.72 14.71 5.96
N GLU A 919 -24.89 14.61 7.28
CA GLU A 919 -25.71 15.54 8.05
C GLU A 919 -25.21 16.98 7.88
N LEU A 920 -23.89 17.20 7.97
CA LEU A 920 -23.30 18.53 7.81
C LEU A 920 -23.45 19.04 6.37
N ILE A 921 -23.31 18.19 5.35
CA ILE A 921 -23.55 18.52 3.93
C ILE A 921 -24.99 18.96 3.72
N GLN A 922 -25.96 18.24 4.29
CA GLN A 922 -27.37 18.61 4.21
C GLN A 922 -27.67 19.91 4.93
N SER A 923 -27.06 20.14 6.10
CA SER A 923 -27.23 21.38 6.86
C SER A 923 -26.74 22.64 6.12
N VAL A 924 -25.86 22.48 5.12
CA VAL A 924 -25.44 23.57 4.22
C VAL A 924 -26.48 23.85 3.13
N GLY A 925 -27.37 22.90 2.85
CA GLY A 925 -28.38 22.98 1.78
C GLY A 925 -28.02 22.18 0.52
N PHE A 926 -27.00 21.32 0.58
CA PHE A 926 -26.71 20.38 -0.51
C PHE A 926 -27.65 19.17 -0.46
N ASN A 927 -28.05 18.71 -1.64
CA ASN A 927 -28.92 17.55 -1.84
C ASN A 927 -28.28 16.45 -2.71
N THR A 928 -27.12 16.73 -3.31
CA THR A 928 -26.45 15.85 -4.28
C THR A 928 -24.97 15.71 -3.95
N LEU A 929 -24.46 14.49 -3.99
CA LEU A 929 -23.05 14.15 -3.87
C LEU A 929 -22.51 13.70 -5.21
N ARG A 930 -21.39 14.26 -5.63
CA ARG A 930 -20.58 13.64 -6.70
C ARG A 930 -19.51 12.76 -6.06
N TYR A 931 -19.58 11.46 -6.31
CA TYR A 931 -18.70 10.48 -5.70
C TYR A 931 -17.97 9.68 -6.80
N GLU A 932 -16.65 9.56 -6.66
CA GLU A 932 -15.83 8.75 -7.55
C GLU A 932 -15.72 7.36 -6.96
N GLY A 933 -16.24 6.36 -7.67
CA GLY A 933 -16.39 5.01 -7.13
C GLY A 933 -15.28 4.05 -7.49
N LEU A 934 -15.60 2.75 -7.49
CA LEU A 934 -14.66 1.64 -7.66
C LEU A 934 -13.72 1.44 -6.44
N SER A 935 -14.10 1.98 -5.29
CA SER A 935 -13.35 1.85 -4.05
C SER A 935 -13.98 0.82 -3.09
N VAL A 936 -13.25 0.48 -2.01
CA VAL A 936 -13.78 -0.39 -0.94
C VAL A 936 -14.92 0.28 -0.16
N TYR A 937 -15.02 1.62 -0.21
CA TYR A 937 -16.01 2.41 0.51
C TYR A 937 -17.33 2.60 -0.23
N ASP A 938 -17.46 2.10 -1.47
CA ASP A 938 -18.69 2.25 -2.27
C ASP A 938 -19.94 1.80 -1.50
N GLN A 939 -19.85 0.67 -0.78
CA GLN A 939 -20.97 0.15 0.01
C GLN A 939 -21.39 1.12 1.12
N ASN A 940 -20.43 1.65 1.87
CA ASN A 940 -20.69 2.58 2.96
C ASN A 940 -21.28 3.90 2.42
N VAL A 941 -20.61 4.51 1.44
CA VAL A 941 -21.04 5.80 0.87
C VAL A 941 -22.44 5.71 0.29
N LEU A 942 -22.76 4.65 -0.47
CA LEU A 942 -24.09 4.47 -1.07
C LEU A 942 -25.17 4.24 0.00
N LYS A 943 -24.91 3.35 0.97
CA LYS A 943 -25.86 3.05 2.05
C LYS A 943 -26.18 4.29 2.91
N TYR A 944 -25.15 5.03 3.33
CA TYR A 944 -25.36 6.20 4.19
C TYR A 944 -25.86 7.42 3.42
N SER A 945 -25.58 7.55 2.12
CA SER A 945 -26.20 8.59 1.29
C SER A 945 -27.68 8.30 1.05
N GLU A 946 -28.07 7.04 0.82
CA GLU A 946 -29.47 6.63 0.71
C GLU A 946 -30.24 6.89 2.02
N LYS A 947 -29.67 6.48 3.17
CA LYS A 947 -30.25 6.75 4.51
C LYS A 947 -30.48 8.26 4.73
N ASN A 948 -29.55 9.09 4.28
CA ASN A 948 -29.66 10.55 4.38
C ASN A 948 -30.42 11.19 3.20
N LYS A 949 -31.03 10.42 2.29
CA LYS A 949 -31.77 10.95 1.13
C LYS A 949 -30.93 11.90 0.25
N LEU A 950 -29.63 11.63 0.14
CA LEU A 950 -28.72 12.35 -0.74
C LEU A 950 -28.64 11.65 -2.11
N ASN A 951 -28.82 12.42 -3.18
CA ASN A 951 -28.64 11.93 -4.54
C ASN A 951 -27.14 11.73 -4.84
N ILE A 952 -26.80 10.78 -5.69
CA ILE A 952 -25.43 10.42 -6.07
C ILE A 952 -25.24 10.56 -7.59
N ILE A 953 -24.28 11.39 -8.00
CA ILE A 953 -23.64 11.29 -9.31
C ILE A 953 -22.44 10.37 -9.14
N TYR A 954 -22.56 9.15 -9.64
CA TYR A 954 -21.51 8.16 -9.54
C TYR A 954 -20.54 8.31 -10.71
N SER A 955 -19.31 8.71 -10.41
CA SER A 955 -18.30 9.08 -11.39
C SER A 955 -17.25 7.98 -11.55
N PHE A 956 -16.86 7.71 -12.79
CA PHE A 956 -15.80 6.79 -13.16
C PHE A 956 -14.59 7.58 -13.64
N TRP A 957 -13.48 7.51 -12.92
CA TRP A 957 -12.23 8.11 -13.34
C TRP A 957 -11.52 7.22 -14.36
N ILE A 958 -11.09 7.82 -15.47
CA ILE A 958 -10.31 7.12 -16.50
C ILE A 958 -8.82 7.37 -16.23
N PRO A 959 -7.97 6.34 -16.08
CA PRO A 959 -6.54 6.54 -15.88
C PRO A 959 -5.92 7.34 -17.03
N SER A 960 -5.12 8.37 -16.69
CA SER A 960 -4.57 9.34 -17.65
C SER A 960 -3.26 8.90 -18.32
N ASP A 961 -2.75 7.74 -17.93
CA ASP A 961 -1.54 7.08 -18.43
C ASP A 961 -1.84 6.00 -19.49
N LEU A 962 -3.11 5.75 -19.82
CA LEU A 962 -3.50 4.76 -20.83
C LEU A 962 -3.37 5.31 -22.24
N ASP A 963 -2.56 4.65 -23.07
CA ASP A 963 -2.51 4.90 -24.52
C ASP A 963 -3.75 4.29 -25.19
N PHE A 964 -4.66 5.12 -25.68
CA PHE A 964 -5.94 4.70 -26.26
C PHE A 964 -5.79 3.91 -27.57
N VAL A 965 -4.62 3.95 -28.21
CA VAL A 965 -4.33 3.25 -29.46
C VAL A 965 -3.72 1.88 -29.18
N SER A 966 -2.73 1.79 -28.28
CA SER A 966 -1.98 0.55 -28.04
C SER A 966 -2.42 -0.27 -26.82
N ASP A 967 -2.99 0.35 -25.77
CA ASP A 967 -3.33 -0.34 -24.50
C ASP A 967 -4.70 -1.06 -24.52
N SER A 968 -5.04 -1.72 -25.63
CA SER A 968 -6.38 -2.33 -25.84
C SER A 968 -6.83 -3.27 -24.70
N VAL A 969 -5.93 -4.12 -24.18
CA VAL A 969 -6.23 -5.07 -23.08
C VAL A 969 -6.54 -4.33 -21.78
N LYS A 970 -5.80 -3.27 -21.45
CA LYS A 970 -6.01 -2.48 -20.22
C LYS A 970 -7.32 -1.68 -20.33
N LEU A 971 -7.58 -1.08 -21.48
CA LEU A 971 -8.81 -0.34 -21.78
C LEU A 971 -10.04 -1.22 -21.67
N GLU A 972 -9.99 -2.43 -22.24
CA GLU A 972 -11.10 -3.38 -22.18
C GLU A 972 -11.31 -3.91 -20.75
N SER A 973 -10.22 -4.16 -20.01
CA SER A 973 -10.30 -4.52 -18.58
C SER A 973 -10.95 -3.40 -17.75
N HIS A 974 -10.61 -2.14 -18.02
CA HIS A 974 -11.21 -0.99 -17.33
C HIS A 974 -12.69 -0.81 -17.69
N LYS A 975 -13.03 -0.89 -18.98
CA LYS A 975 -14.41 -0.88 -19.47
C LYS A 975 -15.25 -1.97 -18.77
N LYS A 976 -14.79 -3.22 -18.75
CA LYS A 976 -15.47 -4.33 -18.06
C LYS A 976 -15.68 -4.07 -16.56
N LYS A 977 -14.73 -3.45 -15.87
CA LYS A 977 -14.88 -3.06 -14.45
C LYS A 977 -15.99 -2.03 -14.26
N ILE A 978 -16.06 -1.02 -15.13
CA ILE A 978 -17.13 -0.01 -15.12
C ILE A 978 -18.48 -0.68 -15.34
N LEU A 979 -18.62 -1.46 -16.43
CA LEU A 979 -19.88 -2.12 -16.77
C LEU A 979 -20.36 -3.05 -15.65
N LYS A 980 -19.49 -3.90 -15.10
CA LYS A 980 -19.82 -4.79 -13.97
C LYS A 980 -20.31 -4.00 -12.74
N LYS A 981 -19.71 -2.83 -12.48
CA LYS A 981 -20.13 -1.98 -11.35
C LYS A 981 -21.51 -1.39 -11.60
N VAL A 982 -21.78 -0.89 -12.80
CA VAL A 982 -23.09 -0.35 -13.19
C VAL A 982 -24.17 -1.45 -13.13
N THR A 983 -23.92 -2.65 -13.66
CA THR A 983 -24.85 -3.78 -13.53
C THR A 983 -25.20 -4.09 -12.08
N LYS A 984 -24.21 -4.04 -11.16
CA LYS A 984 -24.43 -4.28 -9.73
C LYS A 984 -25.24 -3.17 -9.05
N LEU A 985 -25.07 -1.92 -9.49
CA LEU A 985 -25.63 -0.75 -8.82
C LEU A 985 -26.87 -0.16 -9.50
N LYS A 986 -27.29 -0.68 -10.65
CA LYS A 986 -28.45 -0.14 -11.39
C LYS A 986 -29.78 -0.21 -10.64
N SER A 987 -29.89 -1.00 -9.56
CA SER A 987 -31.08 -1.00 -8.70
C SER A 987 -31.07 0.09 -7.61
N GLN A 988 -29.96 0.82 -7.43
CA GLN A 988 -29.81 1.85 -6.41
C GLN A 988 -30.50 3.14 -6.85
N SER A 989 -31.63 3.48 -6.22
CA SER A 989 -32.48 4.60 -6.62
C SER A 989 -31.86 5.98 -6.34
N ASN A 990 -30.99 6.10 -5.33
CA ASN A 990 -30.29 7.35 -5.02
C ASN A 990 -29.18 7.69 -6.02
N ILE A 991 -28.73 6.74 -6.86
CA ILE A 991 -27.85 7.03 -7.99
C ILE A 991 -28.69 7.63 -9.11
N ILE A 992 -28.52 8.93 -9.34
CA ILE A 992 -29.30 9.71 -10.31
C ILE A 992 -28.61 9.82 -11.68
N ALA A 993 -27.28 9.61 -11.73
CA ALA A 993 -26.50 9.71 -12.96
C ALA A 993 -25.18 8.94 -12.87
N TRP A 994 -24.77 8.43 -14.04
CA TRP A 994 -23.43 7.96 -14.30
C TRP A 994 -22.61 9.11 -14.90
N ASN A 995 -21.38 9.28 -14.45
CA ASN A 995 -20.49 10.29 -15.00
C ASN A 995 -19.19 9.64 -15.45
N ILE A 996 -18.80 9.87 -16.70
CA ILE A 996 -17.46 9.62 -17.19
C ILE A 996 -16.64 10.84 -16.82
N GLY A 997 -15.81 10.69 -15.79
CA GLY A 997 -15.13 11.80 -15.13
C GLY A 997 -13.71 12.02 -15.64
N ASN A 998 -13.25 13.27 -15.52
CA ASN A 998 -11.98 13.88 -15.98
C ASN A 998 -11.94 14.45 -17.41
N ASP A 999 -11.00 15.37 -17.66
CA ASP A 999 -10.84 16.13 -18.90
C ASP A 999 -9.70 15.60 -19.79
N LEU A 1000 -9.75 14.32 -20.19
CA LEU A 1000 -8.67 13.73 -21.01
C LEU A 1000 -8.42 14.45 -22.33
N TRP A 1001 -9.48 14.95 -22.98
CA TRP A 1001 -9.36 15.67 -24.25
C TRP A 1001 -8.42 16.89 -24.16
N ASP A 1002 -8.65 17.75 -23.16
CA ASP A 1002 -7.80 18.92 -22.96
C ASP A 1002 -6.42 18.52 -22.45
N LYS A 1003 -6.31 17.45 -21.66
CA LYS A 1003 -4.99 16.92 -21.27
C LYS A 1003 -4.17 16.40 -22.45
N PHE A 1004 -4.79 15.82 -23.47
CA PHE A 1004 -4.08 15.48 -24.71
C PHE A 1004 -3.58 16.74 -25.42
N ASN A 1005 -4.35 17.84 -25.40
CA ASN A 1005 -3.91 19.12 -25.94
C ASN A 1005 -2.69 19.68 -25.21
N ASP A 1006 -2.66 19.53 -23.88
CA ASP A 1006 -1.60 20.07 -23.04
C ASP A 1006 -0.32 19.23 -23.07
N ASN A 1007 -0.44 17.90 -23.24
CA ASN A 1007 0.66 16.95 -23.01
C ASN A 1007 1.18 16.24 -24.27
N LEU A 1008 0.46 16.22 -25.40
CA LEU A 1008 0.85 15.49 -26.61
C LEU A 1008 0.95 16.43 -27.81
N ASN A 1009 1.75 16.04 -28.82
CA ASN A 1009 1.89 16.77 -30.09
C ASN A 1009 1.24 15.98 -31.25
N PRO A 1010 0.69 16.65 -32.28
CA PRO A 1010 0.29 15.99 -33.52
C PRO A 1010 1.49 15.28 -34.19
N PRO A 1011 1.32 14.10 -34.80
CA PRO A 1011 0.07 13.38 -35.05
C PRO A 1011 -0.43 12.48 -33.91
N ILE A 1012 0.39 12.22 -32.88
CA ILE A 1012 0.02 11.34 -31.75
C ILE A 1012 -1.22 11.85 -31.04
N GLN A 1013 -1.25 13.16 -30.78
CA GLN A 1013 -2.37 13.82 -30.13
C GLN A 1013 -3.70 13.52 -30.81
N ASP A 1014 -3.77 13.57 -32.14
CA ASP A 1014 -5.00 13.37 -32.89
C ASP A 1014 -5.43 11.90 -32.92
N LEU A 1015 -4.48 10.97 -33.06
CA LEU A 1015 -4.76 9.53 -32.97
C LEU A 1015 -5.32 9.16 -31.59
N GLN A 1016 -4.74 9.69 -30.51
CA GLN A 1016 -5.24 9.48 -29.14
C GLN A 1016 -6.65 10.03 -28.97
N LYS A 1017 -6.93 11.23 -29.48
CA LYS A 1017 -8.27 11.83 -29.45
C LYS A 1017 -9.29 10.98 -30.20
N ILE A 1018 -8.95 10.46 -31.37
CA ILE A 1018 -9.83 9.63 -32.18
C ILE A 1018 -10.13 8.31 -31.47
N ALA A 1019 -9.09 7.63 -30.98
CA ALA A 1019 -9.22 6.37 -30.27
C ALA A 1019 -9.99 6.53 -28.95
N TYR A 1020 -9.77 7.64 -28.23
CA TYR A 1020 -10.55 8.00 -27.05
C TYR A 1020 -12.04 8.16 -27.37
N ILE A 1021 -12.38 8.88 -28.45
CA ILE A 1021 -13.78 9.07 -28.86
C ILE A 1021 -14.45 7.75 -29.24
N ASP A 1022 -13.77 6.86 -29.97
CA ASP A 1022 -14.28 5.52 -30.29
C ASP A 1022 -14.50 4.67 -29.03
N TRP A 1023 -13.53 4.69 -28.11
CA TRP A 1023 -13.63 3.96 -26.85
C TRP A 1023 -14.77 4.49 -25.97
N ILE A 1024 -14.93 5.82 -25.87
CA ILE A 1024 -16.03 6.47 -25.16
C ILE A 1024 -17.38 6.12 -25.80
N LYS A 1025 -17.46 6.09 -27.13
CA LYS A 1025 -18.67 5.67 -27.84
C LYS A 1025 -19.07 4.26 -27.46
N LYS A 1026 -18.13 3.30 -27.55
CA LYS A 1026 -18.36 1.90 -27.16
C LYS A 1026 -18.76 1.77 -25.69
N LEU A 1027 -18.11 2.51 -24.79
CA LEU A 1027 -18.47 2.50 -23.37
C LEU A 1027 -19.87 3.08 -23.13
N ALA A 1028 -20.20 4.20 -23.75
CA ALA A 1028 -21.48 4.89 -23.56
C ALA A 1028 -22.66 4.07 -24.11
N VAL A 1029 -22.49 3.39 -25.25
CA VAL A 1029 -23.48 2.45 -25.79
C VAL A 1029 -23.74 1.31 -24.81
N ASP A 1030 -22.70 0.58 -24.39
CA ASP A 1030 -22.86 -0.53 -23.45
C ASP A 1030 -23.45 -0.09 -22.10
N LEU A 1031 -23.11 1.11 -21.62
CA LEU A 1031 -23.71 1.68 -20.42
C LEU A 1031 -25.21 1.89 -20.57
N LYS A 1032 -25.64 2.41 -21.72
CA LYS A 1032 -27.06 2.65 -22.03
C LYS A 1032 -27.84 1.37 -22.30
N GLU A 1033 -27.19 0.32 -22.79
CA GLU A 1033 -27.81 -1.01 -22.87
C GLU A 1033 -28.08 -1.61 -21.48
N ILE A 1034 -27.18 -1.39 -20.52
CA ILE A 1034 -27.34 -1.90 -19.14
C ILE A 1034 -28.36 -1.08 -18.35
N ASP A 1035 -28.40 0.24 -18.57
CA ASP A 1035 -29.17 1.21 -17.80
C ASP A 1035 -29.57 2.42 -18.66
N ALA A 1036 -30.65 2.24 -19.42
CA ALA A 1036 -31.12 3.23 -20.38
C ALA A 1036 -31.67 4.52 -19.74
N ASP A 1037 -32.33 4.38 -18.58
CA ASP A 1037 -33.14 5.43 -17.95
C ASP A 1037 -32.30 6.46 -17.17
N ARG A 1038 -31.10 6.09 -16.70
CA ARG A 1038 -30.23 7.01 -15.97
C ARG A 1038 -29.47 7.95 -16.90
N VAL A 1039 -29.31 9.19 -16.46
CA VAL A 1039 -28.50 10.19 -17.15
C VAL A 1039 -27.03 9.73 -17.19
N LEU A 1040 -26.46 9.67 -18.38
CA LEU A 1040 -25.03 9.50 -18.62
C LEU A 1040 -24.41 10.85 -18.94
N SER A 1041 -23.42 11.26 -18.15
CA SER A 1041 -22.72 12.53 -18.34
C SER A 1041 -21.23 12.38 -18.63
N LEU A 1042 -20.67 13.34 -19.36
CA LEU A 1042 -19.25 13.41 -19.71
C LEU A 1042 -18.65 14.73 -19.22
N ASP A 1043 -17.51 14.66 -18.54
CA ASP A 1043 -16.76 15.84 -18.12
C ASP A 1043 -16.15 16.60 -19.31
N VAL A 1044 -16.33 17.92 -19.33
CA VAL A 1044 -15.73 18.82 -20.33
C VAL A 1044 -15.23 20.08 -19.63
N LYS A 1045 -13.97 20.42 -19.83
CA LYS A 1045 -13.38 21.65 -19.26
C LYS A 1045 -13.89 22.89 -19.98
N THR A 1046 -14.15 23.95 -19.20
CA THR A 1046 -14.60 25.24 -19.75
C THR A 1046 -13.43 25.94 -20.43
N SER A 1047 -13.56 26.17 -21.73
CA SER A 1047 -12.59 26.88 -22.57
C SER A 1047 -13.27 27.44 -23.82
N LYS A 1048 -12.52 28.13 -24.68
CA LYS A 1048 -13.01 28.56 -26.00
C LYS A 1048 -13.35 27.37 -26.92
N HIS A 1049 -12.81 26.17 -26.64
CA HIS A 1049 -12.99 24.96 -27.44
C HIS A 1049 -14.14 24.06 -26.96
N THR A 1050 -14.79 24.37 -25.83
CA THR A 1050 -15.88 23.55 -25.27
C THR A 1050 -16.98 23.22 -26.31
N LYS A 1051 -17.40 24.19 -27.14
CA LYS A 1051 -18.39 23.96 -28.21
C LYS A 1051 -17.92 22.93 -29.24
N LYS A 1052 -16.64 22.95 -29.61
CA LYS A 1052 -16.06 22.03 -30.59
C LYS A 1052 -16.10 20.60 -30.04
N ILE A 1053 -15.70 20.39 -28.79
CA ILE A 1053 -15.73 19.09 -28.11
C ILE A 1053 -17.17 18.54 -28.05
N VAL A 1054 -18.12 19.38 -27.64
CA VAL A 1054 -19.54 19.01 -27.57
C VAL A 1054 -20.09 18.66 -28.95
N GLY A 1055 -19.75 19.45 -29.98
CA GLY A 1055 -20.09 19.17 -31.36
C GLY A 1055 -19.56 17.81 -31.81
N ILE A 1056 -18.29 17.49 -31.52
CA ILE A 1056 -17.69 16.19 -31.84
C ILE A 1056 -18.47 15.05 -31.19
N VAL A 1057 -18.80 15.14 -29.90
CA VAL A 1057 -19.56 14.07 -29.22
C VAL A 1057 -20.94 13.87 -29.85
N ARG A 1058 -21.61 14.97 -30.20
CA ARG A 1058 -22.96 14.95 -30.80
C ARG A 1058 -22.95 14.45 -32.25
N ASP A 1059 -22.03 14.94 -33.08
CA ASP A 1059 -21.91 14.57 -34.49
C ASP A 1059 -21.54 13.09 -34.70
N ASN A 1060 -20.97 12.45 -33.67
CA ASN A 1060 -20.60 11.03 -33.66
C ASN A 1060 -21.65 10.11 -33.01
N ASP A 1061 -22.83 10.65 -32.65
CA ASP A 1061 -23.96 9.94 -32.01
C ASP A 1061 -23.55 9.15 -30.76
N ILE A 1062 -22.67 9.74 -29.94
CA ILE A 1062 -22.30 9.17 -28.65
C ILE A 1062 -23.47 9.43 -27.68
N PRO A 1063 -24.04 8.40 -27.03
CA PRO A 1063 -25.25 8.53 -26.22
C PRO A 1063 -24.95 9.16 -24.83
N ILE A 1064 -24.43 10.38 -24.85
CA ILE A 1064 -24.22 11.23 -23.68
C ILE A 1064 -25.42 12.13 -23.50
N ASP A 1065 -26.08 12.05 -22.36
CA ASP A 1065 -27.25 12.87 -22.05
C ASP A 1065 -26.86 14.32 -21.74
N MET A 1066 -25.86 14.51 -20.87
CA MET A 1066 -25.44 15.84 -20.44
C MET A 1066 -23.93 15.99 -20.30
N PHE A 1067 -23.46 17.22 -20.40
CA PHE A 1067 -22.06 17.57 -20.22
C PHE A 1067 -21.83 18.22 -18.86
N SER A 1068 -20.86 17.69 -18.14
CA SER A 1068 -20.44 18.13 -16.82
C SER A 1068 -19.30 19.14 -16.97
N LEU A 1069 -19.56 20.42 -16.74
CA LEU A 1069 -18.56 21.47 -16.92
C LEU A 1069 -17.55 21.49 -15.77
N ILE A 1070 -16.26 21.36 -16.10
CA ILE A 1070 -15.15 21.59 -15.17
C ILE A 1070 -14.70 23.04 -15.31
N VAL A 1071 -15.00 23.84 -14.30
CA VAL A 1071 -14.75 25.29 -14.29
C VAL A 1071 -13.32 25.57 -13.83
N SER A 1072 -12.50 26.09 -14.73
CA SER A 1072 -11.12 26.49 -14.45
C SER A 1072 -11.02 27.91 -13.88
N ASN A 1073 -11.86 28.82 -14.37
CA ASN A 1073 -12.08 30.17 -13.84
C ASN A 1073 -13.47 30.67 -14.28
N THR A 1074 -13.95 31.72 -13.62
CA THR A 1074 -15.26 32.34 -13.86
C THR A 1074 -15.36 32.99 -15.25
N ASN A 1075 -14.26 33.49 -15.81
CA ASN A 1075 -14.23 34.11 -17.14
C ASN A 1075 -14.57 33.11 -18.26
N ASN A 1076 -13.97 31.92 -18.23
CA ASN A 1076 -14.24 30.85 -19.19
C ASN A 1076 -15.68 30.34 -19.06
N LEU A 1077 -16.19 30.22 -17.84
CA LEU A 1077 -17.58 29.86 -17.60
C LEU A 1077 -18.54 30.90 -18.19
N ASN A 1078 -18.29 32.19 -17.94
CA ASN A 1078 -19.08 33.29 -18.51
C ASN A 1078 -19.01 33.32 -20.04
N TYR A 1079 -17.86 33.03 -20.63
CA TYR A 1079 -17.70 32.90 -22.08
C TYR A 1079 -18.57 31.78 -22.65
N VAL A 1080 -18.53 30.59 -22.04
CA VAL A 1080 -19.35 29.44 -22.44
C VAL A 1080 -20.83 29.80 -22.30
N ALA A 1081 -21.22 30.43 -21.20
CA ALA A 1081 -22.61 30.81 -20.96
C ALA A 1081 -23.16 31.85 -21.94
N LYS A 1082 -22.36 32.87 -22.27
CA LYS A 1082 -22.76 33.94 -23.19
C LYS A 1082 -22.90 33.44 -24.62
N ASN A 1083 -21.95 32.64 -25.09
CA ASN A 1083 -21.86 32.25 -26.51
C ASN A 1083 -22.64 30.97 -26.85
N HIS A 1084 -23.15 30.24 -25.84
CA HIS A 1084 -23.76 28.94 -26.02
C HIS A 1084 -25.14 28.81 -25.35
N LYS A 1085 -25.90 29.92 -25.28
CA LYS A 1085 -27.24 29.96 -24.65
C LYS A 1085 -28.18 28.84 -25.10
N ASN A 1086 -28.18 28.50 -26.39
CA ASN A 1086 -29.09 27.51 -26.98
C ASN A 1086 -28.78 26.05 -26.60
N ILE A 1087 -27.61 25.78 -25.99
CA ILE A 1087 -27.21 24.43 -25.55
C ILE A 1087 -27.06 24.34 -24.03
N LEU A 1088 -27.35 25.40 -23.28
CA LEU A 1088 -27.22 25.44 -21.81
C LEU A 1088 -28.04 24.36 -21.08
N SER A 1089 -29.18 23.94 -21.65
CA SER A 1089 -29.99 22.82 -21.12
C SER A 1089 -29.27 21.47 -21.14
N GLN A 1090 -28.18 21.36 -21.92
CA GLN A 1090 -27.36 20.15 -22.04
C GLN A 1090 -26.18 20.13 -21.05
N PHE A 1091 -26.00 21.19 -20.24
CA PHE A 1091 -24.89 21.30 -19.30
C PHE A 1091 -25.36 21.39 -17.85
N TYR A 1092 -24.51 20.93 -16.94
CA TYR A 1092 -24.52 21.34 -15.54
C TYR A 1092 -23.09 21.65 -15.10
N ILE A 1093 -22.94 22.44 -14.03
CA ILE A 1093 -21.62 22.71 -13.47
C ILE A 1093 -21.21 21.50 -12.64
N GLY A 1094 -20.32 20.65 -13.16
CA GLY A 1094 -19.91 19.43 -12.50
C GLY A 1094 -18.73 19.56 -11.54
N ASP A 1095 -17.99 20.67 -11.64
CA ASP A 1095 -16.87 20.99 -10.77
C ASP A 1095 -16.60 22.51 -10.80
N ILE A 1096 -16.81 23.20 -9.68
CA ILE A 1096 -16.48 24.64 -9.49
C ILE A 1096 -15.90 24.89 -8.10
N LEU A 1097 -14.89 25.75 -7.98
CA LEU A 1097 -14.37 26.16 -6.66
C LEU A 1097 -15.43 26.91 -5.86
N GLY A 1098 -15.41 26.73 -4.54
CA GLY A 1098 -16.33 27.46 -3.64
C GLY A 1098 -16.21 28.98 -3.78
N SER A 1099 -15.00 29.50 -3.96
CA SER A 1099 -14.75 30.93 -4.25
C SER A 1099 -15.39 31.38 -5.55
N ASP A 1100 -15.16 30.64 -6.63
CA ASP A 1100 -15.61 30.98 -7.98
C ASP A 1100 -17.14 30.90 -8.08
N TYR A 1101 -17.75 29.98 -7.33
CA TYR A 1101 -19.20 29.88 -7.20
C TYR A 1101 -19.81 31.15 -6.58
N LEU A 1102 -19.14 31.78 -5.61
CA LEU A 1102 -19.63 32.99 -4.97
C LEU A 1102 -19.67 34.17 -5.96
N GLU A 1103 -18.67 34.28 -6.84
CA GLU A 1103 -18.56 35.29 -7.89
C GLU A 1103 -19.51 35.06 -9.08
N THR A 1104 -19.98 33.83 -9.25
CA THR A 1104 -20.87 33.47 -10.37
C THR A 1104 -22.25 34.11 -10.19
N LYS A 1105 -22.63 34.99 -11.12
CA LYS A 1105 -23.94 35.67 -11.18
C LYS A 1105 -24.98 34.93 -12.04
N THR A 1106 -24.56 34.03 -12.93
CA THR A 1106 -25.34 33.76 -14.16
C THR A 1106 -25.49 32.30 -14.59
N LEU A 1107 -25.27 31.28 -13.76
CA LEU A 1107 -25.59 29.91 -14.19
C LEU A 1107 -26.23 29.01 -13.13
N SER A 1108 -27.30 28.35 -13.60
CA SER A 1108 -27.71 26.98 -13.33
C SER A 1108 -28.00 26.61 -11.86
N ASN A 1109 -29.26 26.29 -11.58
CA ASN A 1109 -29.70 25.55 -10.39
C ASN A 1109 -29.14 24.11 -10.32
N LYS A 1110 -28.17 23.75 -11.17
CA LYS A 1110 -27.50 22.45 -11.25
C LYS A 1110 -25.99 22.66 -11.18
N PHE A 1111 -25.41 22.51 -10.00
CA PHE A 1111 -23.98 22.68 -9.77
C PHE A 1111 -23.43 21.70 -8.72
N ILE A 1112 -22.13 21.43 -8.81
CA ILE A 1112 -21.35 20.64 -7.87
C ILE A 1112 -20.10 21.43 -7.44
N ILE A 1113 -20.02 21.77 -6.15
CA ILE A 1113 -18.81 22.37 -5.56
C ILE A 1113 -17.66 21.34 -5.61
N ARG A 1114 -16.46 21.80 -5.99
CA ARG A 1114 -15.27 20.99 -6.31
C ARG A 1114 -14.90 19.96 -5.26
N ASN A 1115 -15.06 20.29 -3.98
CA ASN A 1115 -14.70 19.37 -2.90
C ASN A 1115 -15.36 19.73 -1.56
N TRP A 1116 -15.75 18.72 -0.80
CA TRP A 1116 -16.25 18.88 0.56
C TRP A 1116 -15.13 19.20 1.56
N GLN A 1117 -14.06 18.41 1.53
CA GLN A 1117 -12.93 18.51 2.45
C GLN A 1117 -11.63 18.38 1.69
N ASP A 1118 -10.61 19.15 2.06
CA ASP A 1118 -9.27 19.06 1.47
C ASP A 1118 -8.77 17.62 1.39
N GLN A 1119 -8.26 17.24 0.21
CA GLN A 1119 -7.69 15.93 -0.01
C GLN A 1119 -6.37 15.81 0.75
N TRP A 1120 -6.20 14.69 1.43
CA TRP A 1120 -4.94 14.36 2.09
C TRP A 1120 -4.57 12.92 1.78
N GLU A 1121 -3.66 12.77 0.82
CA GLU A 1121 -3.09 11.51 0.37
C GLU A 1121 -1.56 11.55 0.55
N SER A 1122 -0.93 10.38 0.48
CA SER A 1122 0.51 10.21 0.67
C SER A 1122 1.39 11.05 -0.28
N HIS A 1123 0.85 11.46 -1.42
CA HIS A 1123 1.58 12.17 -2.48
C HIS A 1123 0.74 13.28 -3.12
N LYS A 1124 -0.38 13.65 -2.50
CA LYS A 1124 -1.29 14.66 -3.03
C LYS A 1124 -1.99 15.36 -1.88
N LEU A 1125 -1.95 16.68 -1.93
CA LEU A 1125 -2.64 17.56 -1.00
C LEU A 1125 -3.46 18.57 -1.80
N SER A 1126 -4.70 18.83 -1.39
CA SER A 1126 -5.48 19.92 -1.96
C SER A 1126 -5.86 20.94 -0.91
N PHE A 1127 -6.31 22.10 -1.37
CA PHE A 1127 -6.85 23.16 -0.53
C PHE A 1127 -8.18 23.69 -1.08
N ASP A 1128 -8.87 22.84 -1.84
CA ASP A 1128 -10.06 23.12 -2.63
C ASP A 1128 -11.37 22.73 -1.93
N GLY A 1129 -11.30 22.21 -0.69
CA GLY A 1129 -12.44 21.85 0.13
C GLY A 1129 -13.08 23.03 0.86
N LEU A 1130 -14.36 22.88 1.23
CA LEU A 1130 -15.06 23.77 2.17
C LEU A 1130 -14.56 23.57 3.62
N LEU A 1131 -14.15 22.35 3.94
CA LEU A 1131 -13.44 22.00 5.16
C LEU A 1131 -11.95 21.82 4.87
N ASP A 1132 -11.10 22.13 5.85
CA ASP A 1132 -9.67 21.84 5.76
C ASP A 1132 -9.37 20.34 5.99
N LYS A 1133 -8.10 19.93 5.87
CA LYS A 1133 -7.72 18.52 6.03
C LYS A 1133 -8.03 17.95 7.42
N GLU A 1134 -8.27 18.78 8.43
CA GLU A 1134 -8.63 18.37 9.80
C GLU A 1134 -10.14 18.40 10.05
N GLY A 1135 -10.95 18.73 9.04
CA GLY A 1135 -12.41 18.82 9.15
C GLY A 1135 -12.90 20.13 9.76
N ARG A 1136 -12.03 21.14 9.86
CA ARG A 1136 -12.36 22.47 10.39
C ARG A 1136 -12.99 23.33 9.26
N LYS A 1137 -14.02 24.10 9.60
CA LYS A 1137 -14.75 24.95 8.63
C LYS A 1137 -13.87 26.08 8.12
N LYS A 1138 -13.75 26.24 6.80
CA LYS A 1138 -13.12 27.41 6.19
C LYS A 1138 -14.13 28.53 5.99
N TYR A 1139 -13.67 29.76 5.82
CA TYR A 1139 -14.57 30.89 5.56
C TYR A 1139 -15.45 30.72 4.31
N THR A 1140 -14.94 30.02 3.29
CA THR A 1140 -15.71 29.66 2.10
C THR A 1140 -16.89 28.75 2.41
N TYR A 1141 -16.85 27.92 3.46
CA TYR A 1141 -17.98 27.09 3.89
C TYR A 1141 -19.18 27.97 4.28
N ASP A 1142 -18.97 28.97 5.14
CA ASP A 1142 -20.07 29.80 5.63
C ASP A 1142 -20.64 30.69 4.52
N LEU A 1143 -19.78 31.25 3.66
CA LEU A 1143 -20.23 32.04 2.50
C LEU A 1143 -21.09 31.22 1.53
N VAL A 1144 -20.66 29.99 1.21
CA VAL A 1144 -21.44 29.10 0.33
C VAL A 1144 -22.76 28.73 1.00
N ARG A 1145 -22.74 28.38 2.30
CA ARG A 1145 -23.96 28.10 3.06
C ARG A 1145 -24.95 29.26 3.04
N ALA A 1146 -24.48 30.47 3.34
CA ALA A 1146 -25.32 31.67 3.36
C ALA A 1146 -25.94 31.96 1.98
N LYS A 1147 -25.15 31.85 0.90
CA LYS A 1147 -25.64 31.97 -0.48
C LYS A 1147 -26.69 30.91 -0.83
N LEU A 1148 -26.55 29.67 -0.35
CA LEU A 1148 -27.53 28.60 -0.61
C LEU A 1148 -28.81 28.71 0.21
N GLN A 1149 -28.73 29.32 1.38
CA GLN A 1149 -29.83 29.53 2.32
C GLN A 1149 -30.48 30.92 2.17
N ASN A 1150 -30.01 31.76 1.24
CA ASN A 1150 -30.43 33.16 1.07
C ASN A 1150 -30.35 33.96 2.37
N GLN A 1151 -29.28 33.77 3.14
CA GLN A 1151 -29.02 34.49 4.39
C GLN A 1151 -27.87 35.49 4.21
N GLU A 1152 -27.95 36.63 4.90
CA GLU A 1152 -26.82 37.56 5.00
C GLU A 1152 -25.86 37.14 6.12
N LEU A 1153 -24.55 37.22 5.85
CA LEU A 1153 -23.51 36.85 6.80
C LEU A 1153 -23.06 38.10 7.57
N SER A 1154 -23.30 38.12 8.88
CA SER A 1154 -23.02 39.26 9.75
C SER A 1154 -21.55 39.37 10.20
N SER A 1155 -20.74 38.32 10.02
CA SER A 1155 -19.35 38.29 10.50
C SER A 1155 -18.32 38.31 9.36
N VAL A 1156 -17.56 39.41 9.26
CA VAL A 1156 -16.39 39.51 8.38
C VAL A 1156 -15.21 38.80 9.04
N THR A 1157 -14.64 37.79 8.37
CA THR A 1157 -13.35 37.26 8.81
C THR A 1157 -12.22 38.20 8.40
N PRO A 1158 -11.22 38.41 9.26
CA PRO A 1158 -10.11 39.29 8.95
C PRO A 1158 -9.29 38.78 7.75
N LYS A 1159 -8.94 39.67 6.82
CA LYS A 1159 -8.02 39.35 5.73
C LYS A 1159 -6.61 39.26 6.29
N ILE A 1160 -5.91 38.16 5.97
CA ILE A 1160 -4.54 37.90 6.44
C ILE A 1160 -3.56 37.77 5.28
N ARG A 1161 -2.28 38.07 5.53
CA ARG A 1161 -1.16 37.86 4.60
C ARG A 1161 0.08 37.37 5.36
N ILE A 1162 1.08 36.92 4.59
CA ILE A 1162 2.39 36.57 5.11
C ILE A 1162 3.38 37.61 4.57
N LEU A 1163 4.20 38.17 5.46
CA LEU A 1163 5.34 39.01 5.11
C LEU A 1163 6.60 38.12 5.02
N PRO A 1164 7.10 37.81 3.81
CA PRO A 1164 8.38 37.13 3.63
C PRO A 1164 9.56 38.04 3.97
N PRO A 1165 10.76 37.47 4.18
CA PRO A 1165 11.99 38.26 4.34
C PRO A 1165 12.30 39.08 3.07
N SER A 1166 12.91 40.24 3.26
CA SER A 1166 13.28 41.19 2.18
C SER A 1166 14.64 40.91 1.55
N THR A 1167 15.23 39.73 1.77
CA THR A 1167 16.58 39.37 1.33
C THR A 1167 16.55 38.12 0.45
N LEU A 1168 17.57 37.94 -0.38
CA LEU A 1168 17.81 36.67 -1.08
C LEU A 1168 17.99 35.54 -0.06
N LEU A 1169 17.35 34.41 -0.33
CA LEU A 1169 17.39 33.24 0.55
C LEU A 1169 18.61 32.39 0.27
N ASN A 1170 19.38 32.11 1.32
CA ASN A 1170 20.42 31.09 1.32
C ASN A 1170 19.86 29.77 1.86
N VAL A 1171 20.19 28.67 1.17
CA VAL A 1171 19.88 27.31 1.62
C VAL A 1171 20.46 27.09 3.02
N GLU A 1172 19.77 26.32 3.84
CA GLU A 1172 20.13 25.98 5.22
C GLU A 1172 20.16 27.14 6.23
N THR A 1173 19.84 28.36 5.81
CA THR A 1173 19.79 29.54 6.68
C THR A 1173 18.38 29.74 7.24
N LEU A 1174 18.28 30.27 8.47
CA LEU A 1174 17.01 30.59 9.13
C LEU A 1174 16.53 31.99 8.76
N TYR A 1175 15.26 32.12 8.35
CA TYR A 1175 14.62 33.42 8.11
C TYR A 1175 13.29 33.52 8.85
N VAL A 1176 12.95 34.76 9.25
CA VAL A 1176 11.70 35.08 9.97
C VAL A 1176 10.61 35.49 8.99
N TYR A 1177 9.42 34.93 9.17
CA TYR A 1177 8.21 35.31 8.45
C TYR A 1177 7.19 35.87 9.44
N HIS A 1178 6.48 36.93 9.06
CA HIS A 1178 5.49 37.57 9.93
C HIS A 1178 4.07 37.42 9.38
N ALA A 1179 3.10 37.21 10.26
CA ALA A 1179 1.68 37.28 9.94
C ALA A 1179 1.23 38.75 9.85
N LEU A 1180 0.48 39.08 8.80
CA LEU A 1180 -0.14 40.39 8.60
C LEU A 1180 -1.66 40.30 8.66
N LEU A 1181 -2.28 41.32 9.24
CA LEU A 1181 -3.72 41.55 9.33
C LEU A 1181 -4.07 42.81 8.55
N LEU A 1182 -5.13 42.79 7.75
CA LEU A 1182 -5.69 44.00 7.16
C LEU A 1182 -6.59 44.70 8.18
N LYS A 1183 -6.26 45.94 8.54
CA LYS A 1183 -7.06 46.81 9.42
C LYS A 1183 -7.02 48.24 8.85
N ASP A 1184 -8.17 48.89 8.74
CA ASP A 1184 -8.29 50.26 8.20
C ASP A 1184 -7.58 50.45 6.85
N ASP A 1185 -7.80 49.49 5.93
CA ASP A 1185 -7.15 49.37 4.62
C ASP A 1185 -5.61 49.33 4.61
N ARG A 1186 -4.98 49.09 5.78
CA ARG A 1186 -3.53 48.93 5.94
C ARG A 1186 -3.17 47.56 6.46
N TRP A 1187 -2.09 46.99 5.92
CA TRP A 1187 -1.53 45.73 6.43
C TRP A 1187 -0.65 46.02 7.65
N ILE A 1188 -1.09 45.55 8.81
CA ILE A 1188 -0.34 45.65 10.06
C ILE A 1188 0.14 44.26 10.50
N ARG A 1189 1.25 44.18 11.24
CA ARG A 1189 1.66 42.93 11.89
C ARG A 1189 0.65 42.56 12.96
N PHE A 1190 0.39 41.27 13.13
CA PHE A 1190 -0.41 40.82 14.26
C PHE A 1190 0.29 41.17 15.59
N PRO A 1191 -0.45 41.63 16.60
CA PRO A 1191 0.11 41.92 17.90
C PRO A 1191 0.62 40.64 18.57
N ASN A 1192 1.76 40.74 19.27
CA ASN A 1192 2.38 39.63 20.01
C ASN A 1192 1.47 39.05 21.11
N THR A 1193 0.41 39.75 21.50
CA THR A 1193 -0.59 39.31 22.48
C THR A 1193 -1.66 38.38 21.91
N THR A 1194 -1.62 38.07 20.61
CA THR A 1194 -2.56 37.14 19.98
C THR A 1194 -2.32 35.73 20.50
N PRO A 1195 -3.33 34.99 21.00
CA PRO A 1195 -3.13 33.63 21.48
C PRO A 1195 -2.56 32.72 20.39
N ASP A 1196 -1.45 32.03 20.67
CA ASP A 1196 -0.76 31.15 19.71
C ASP A 1196 -1.70 30.08 19.13
N SER A 1197 -2.65 29.60 19.93
CA SER A 1197 -3.67 28.61 19.52
C SER A 1197 -4.58 29.07 18.36
N LYS A 1198 -4.58 30.37 18.01
CA LYS A 1198 -5.33 30.91 16.87
C LYS A 1198 -4.55 30.93 15.55
N MET A 1199 -3.22 30.75 15.55
CA MET A 1199 -2.38 30.86 14.35
C MET A 1199 -1.53 29.62 14.15
N GLU A 1200 -1.62 29.03 12.97
CA GLU A 1200 -0.90 27.82 12.61
C GLU A 1200 -0.08 28.05 11.33
N TRP A 1201 1.23 27.78 11.41
CA TRP A 1201 2.13 27.81 10.27
C TRP A 1201 2.37 26.42 9.72
N SER A 1202 2.32 26.29 8.40
CA SER A 1202 2.56 25.04 7.68
C SER A 1202 3.43 25.27 6.46
N LEU A 1203 4.48 24.47 6.32
CA LEU A 1203 5.27 24.39 5.11
C LEU A 1203 4.59 23.40 4.15
N ILE A 1204 4.44 23.78 2.89
CA ILE A 1204 3.81 22.98 1.84
C ILE A 1204 4.88 22.66 0.81
N LYS A 1205 5.09 21.37 0.53
CA LYS A 1205 5.90 20.92 -0.60
C LYS A 1205 5.04 20.85 -1.85
N THR A 1206 5.55 21.32 -2.98
CA THR A 1206 4.88 21.29 -4.28
C THR A 1206 5.71 20.55 -5.33
N ASP A 1207 5.05 20.11 -6.41
CA ASP A 1207 5.75 19.70 -7.62
C ASP A 1207 6.29 20.93 -8.38
N SER A 1208 6.97 20.68 -9.51
CA SER A 1208 7.50 21.72 -10.41
C SER A 1208 6.42 22.61 -11.04
N TYR A 1209 5.15 22.19 -10.99
CA TYR A 1209 4.00 22.95 -11.47
C TYR A 1209 3.30 23.71 -10.34
N GLY A 1210 3.82 23.64 -9.11
CA GLY A 1210 3.28 24.33 -7.94
C GLY A 1210 2.06 23.65 -7.32
N ASN A 1211 1.74 22.41 -7.71
CA ASN A 1211 0.67 21.60 -7.12
C ASN A 1211 1.10 21.08 -5.74
N PRO A 1212 0.26 21.18 -4.70
CA PRO A 1212 0.63 20.70 -3.37
C PRO A 1212 0.72 19.17 -3.29
N LEU A 1213 1.82 18.68 -2.72
CA LEU A 1213 2.10 17.27 -2.54
C LEU A 1213 1.98 16.86 -1.07
N ALA A 1214 2.50 17.69 -0.17
CA ALA A 1214 2.56 17.42 1.26
C ALA A 1214 2.52 18.70 2.09
N SER A 1215 2.17 18.58 3.37
CA SER A 1215 2.19 19.69 4.33
C SER A 1215 2.76 19.25 5.68
N LYS A 1216 3.71 20.04 6.20
CA LYS A 1216 4.37 19.87 7.50
C LYS A 1216 4.03 21.06 8.39
N LYS A 1217 3.51 20.81 9.59
CA LYS A 1217 3.27 21.87 10.58
C LYS A 1217 4.61 22.38 11.09
N MET A 1218 4.77 23.71 11.15
CA MET A 1218 6.02 24.38 11.54
C MET A 1218 5.94 24.96 12.95
N GLY A 1219 4.78 25.44 13.37
CA GLY A 1219 4.59 26.06 14.69
C GLY A 1219 3.34 26.93 14.75
N TYR A 1220 3.24 27.69 15.83
CA TYR A 1220 2.12 28.58 16.12
C TYR A 1220 2.60 30.02 16.38
N GLY A 1221 1.68 30.98 16.38
CA GLY A 1221 1.95 32.38 16.75
C GLY A 1221 2.08 33.37 15.57
N PRO A 1222 2.33 34.66 15.86
CA PRO A 1222 2.32 35.75 14.87
C PRO A 1222 3.56 35.79 13.96
N GLN A 1223 4.59 35.00 14.26
CA GLN A 1223 5.80 34.88 13.43
C GLN A 1223 6.36 33.46 13.52
N ILE A 1224 7.16 33.06 12.53
CA ILE A 1224 7.82 31.75 12.50
C ILE A 1224 9.23 31.87 11.90
N GLN A 1225 10.16 31.08 12.43
CA GLN A 1225 11.48 30.89 11.84
C GLN A 1225 11.51 29.62 10.99
N ILE A 1226 12.04 29.72 9.77
CA ILE A 1226 12.09 28.60 8.83
C ILE A 1226 13.52 28.44 8.31
N LYS A 1227 14.05 27.22 8.41
CA LYS A 1227 15.30 26.82 7.76
C LYS A 1227 14.99 26.55 6.28
N ILE A 1228 15.64 27.29 5.37
CA ILE A 1228 15.33 27.20 3.94
C ILE A 1228 15.81 25.86 3.37
N PRO A 1229 14.91 25.05 2.78
CA PRO A 1229 15.28 23.76 2.20
C PRO A 1229 15.96 23.93 0.83
N ASP A 1230 16.69 22.90 0.41
CA ASP A 1230 17.11 22.76 -0.98
C ASP A 1230 15.90 22.82 -1.92
N ASN A 1231 16.08 23.42 -3.11
CA ASN A 1231 15.00 23.65 -4.09
C ASN A 1231 13.79 24.40 -3.49
N TYR A 1232 14.02 25.44 -2.68
CA TYR A 1232 12.99 26.23 -1.99
C TYR A 1232 11.86 26.77 -2.91
N HIS A 1233 12.08 26.83 -4.23
CA HIS A 1233 11.06 27.15 -5.24
C HIS A 1233 9.89 26.15 -5.26
N ASN A 1234 10.12 24.91 -4.85
CA ASN A 1234 9.11 23.85 -4.74
C ASN A 1234 8.42 23.84 -3.35
N TYR A 1235 8.49 24.96 -2.62
CA TYR A 1235 7.86 25.09 -1.31
C TYR A 1235 7.06 26.38 -1.20
N LYS A 1236 5.93 26.28 -0.48
CA LYS A 1236 5.07 27.40 -0.13
C LYS A 1236 4.87 27.42 1.37
N LEU A 1237 4.88 28.61 1.96
CA LEU A 1237 4.50 28.79 3.36
C LEU A 1237 3.01 29.12 3.44
N MET A 1238 2.31 28.48 4.36
CA MET A 1238 0.91 28.74 4.65
C MET A 1238 0.73 29.16 6.10
N LEU A 1239 -0.05 30.21 6.29
CA LEU A 1239 -0.54 30.69 7.57
C LEU A 1239 -2.05 30.43 7.61
N THR A 1240 -2.52 29.79 8.67
CA THR A 1240 -3.94 29.59 8.94
C THR A 1240 -4.31 30.30 10.23
N TYR A 1241 -5.35 31.14 10.16
CA TYR A 1241 -5.88 31.89 11.29
C TYR A 1241 -7.30 31.44 11.61
N LYS A 1242 -7.56 31.16 12.89
CA LYS A 1242 -8.87 30.77 13.42
C LYS A 1242 -9.56 31.96 14.08
N SER A 1243 -10.69 32.39 13.51
CA SER A 1243 -11.55 33.44 14.08
C SER A 1243 -12.99 32.94 14.13
N ASN A 1244 -13.67 33.11 15.28
CA ASN A 1244 -15.07 32.70 15.48
C ASN A 1244 -15.40 31.25 15.04
N GLY A 1245 -14.44 30.32 15.22
CA GLY A 1245 -14.62 28.92 14.84
C GLY A 1245 -14.37 28.60 13.36
N VAL A 1246 -14.00 29.59 12.56
CA VAL A 1246 -13.80 29.50 11.10
C VAL A 1246 -12.35 29.79 10.74
N LEU A 1247 -11.84 29.13 9.70
CA LEU A 1247 -10.46 29.27 9.24
C LEU A 1247 -10.34 30.18 8.02
N THR A 1248 -9.35 31.05 8.05
CA THR A 1248 -8.84 31.79 6.89
C THR A 1248 -7.37 31.45 6.72
N SER A 1249 -6.92 31.23 5.47
CA SER A 1249 -5.54 30.87 5.19
C SER A 1249 -4.93 31.78 4.13
N ALA A 1250 -3.66 32.14 4.30
CA ALA A 1250 -2.83 32.80 3.31
C ALA A 1250 -1.64 31.91 2.94
N LYS A 1251 -1.19 32.00 1.68
CA LYS A 1251 -0.02 31.28 1.18
C LYS A 1251 0.93 32.23 0.49
N THR A 1252 2.22 31.97 0.62
CA THR A 1252 3.27 32.66 -0.15
C THR A 1252 4.33 31.64 -0.59
N ILE A 1253 5.03 31.92 -1.68
CA ILE A 1253 6.32 31.26 -1.94
C ILE A 1253 7.34 31.71 -0.88
N LEU A 1254 8.37 30.91 -0.64
CA LEU A 1254 9.38 31.23 0.39
C LEU A 1254 10.16 32.51 0.05
N ASN A 1255 10.49 32.71 -1.22
CA ASN A 1255 11.23 33.87 -1.67
C ASN A 1255 10.31 34.98 -2.18
N THR A 1256 10.69 36.24 -2.00
CA THR A 1256 10.05 37.36 -2.71
C THR A 1256 10.66 37.42 -4.12
N PRO A 1257 9.87 37.30 -5.21
CA PRO A 1257 10.42 37.42 -6.54
C PRO A 1257 10.89 38.87 -6.71
N LEU A 1258 12.19 39.06 -6.96
CA LEU A 1258 12.70 40.34 -7.44
C LEU A 1258 12.02 40.58 -8.79
N LEU A 1259 11.10 41.55 -8.85
CA LEU A 1259 10.71 42.12 -10.13
C LEU A 1259 12.01 42.65 -10.74
N LYS A 1260 12.46 42.06 -11.86
CA LYS A 1260 13.53 42.67 -12.64
C LYS A 1260 13.02 44.09 -12.99
N PRO A 1261 13.78 45.14 -12.63
CA PRO A 1261 13.38 46.51 -12.89
C PRO A 1261 13.15 46.77 -14.38
#